data_AF-R5LJG9-F1
#
_entry.id   AF-R5LJG9-F1
#
_cell.length_a   1.000
_cell.length_b   1.000
_cell.length_c   1.000
_cell.angle_alpha   90.00
_cell.angle_beta   90.00
_cell.angle_gamma   90.00
#
_symmetry.space_group_name_H-M   'P 1'
#
loop_
_entity.id
_entity.type
_entity.pdbx_description
1 polymer ?
#
loop_
_entity_poly.entity_id
_entity_poly.type
_entity_poly.pdbx_seq_one_letter_code
_entity_poly.pdbx_strand_id
1 'polypeptide(L)'
;MGIFDIILDVGEVKMKRSEVDREKLSPMMQQYMEIKDKYEDSIIFFRLGDFYEMFFEDAILASRILELTLTGKQAGLEERVPMCGIPYHAYASYVDTLIDKGYKVAICEQLEDPKETKGMVKRDVIQIVTKGTRLDSNIDAKSNNYIANIYDFSYCYGIGYADVSTGEVYVTLIDGEKYKVIKEVVRNGFREVIVNDLIDREIVEELRTNHGILVTITKDELEDKNYEYIYKNLEDVRLVKTLKHLLYYIVDTKKGDLHHLQKAVVVKSSEYLEFDINTKKNLELIETIRNRERQYSLFWLLDKNKTAMGSRFLKHNIENPLTSREELERRYNFVSKLSTEFILRDDLIKALEEVYDLERIAGRVTYGNLNAKDLLQLKGSLAVLPKIRDILKEIGYDKTIEVFDDLYSLLDRAILEDAPFTLHEGHLIKPGYNSELDELKNISAGSKDFILEIEQQERERTGIKTLKVGFNKVFGYYIEVSKGQKHLIKDDYGYERRQTLTNCERFITPLLKEKENIILGAEDKIVNLEFKLFMDIREVVKRYVSKLQKLAKTISEVDMLQSFSIVSDNYKFVRPELVNDRNLKMIGCRHPVVEQVMKDKYVPNDIVMDKTTDILLITGPNMAGKSTYMRQCAITVIMAQIGCFVPCKSCSMPIFDKIFTRIGATDDLVSGESTFMVEMKEANYAISEATENSLILFDELGRGTATYDGMSLAQAILEYIHDKIRAKTMFSTHYHELTVLEKDLKHLKNVHVSAIEEDGKITFLHKIKPGSVDKSYGIHVASLAKLPDSLIKRADEILSIYEKKNVKKETFTQTSLFELSESEVEEKKNPIEEKIKEINPLEMTPMEALSFLYELKKEVKDKK
;
A
#
# COMPACT_ATOMS: atom_id res chain seq x y z
N MET A 1 26.72 6.09 12.23
CA MET A 1 26.49 7.46 11.72
C MET A 1 25.03 7.55 11.38
N GLY A 2 24.27 8.20 12.26
CA GLY A 2 22.81 8.29 12.15
C GLY A 2 22.42 9.38 11.15
N ILE A 3 21.15 9.38 10.76
CA ILE A 3 20.51 10.43 9.93
C ILE A 3 20.75 11.84 10.51
N PHE A 4 21.05 11.94 11.82
CA PHE A 4 21.43 13.18 12.50
C PHE A 4 22.70 13.85 11.97
N ASP A 5 23.67 13.10 11.40
CA ASP A 5 24.97 13.69 11.01
C ASP A 5 24.94 14.37 9.63
N ILE A 6 23.92 14.11 8.79
CA ILE A 6 23.95 14.49 7.36
C ILE A 6 23.18 15.81 7.07
N ILE A 7 22.44 16.37 8.03
CA ILE A 7 21.60 17.59 7.81
C ILE A 7 22.04 18.79 8.68
N LEU A 8 23.10 18.68 9.47
CA LEU A 8 23.57 19.77 10.34
C LEU A 8 24.61 20.71 9.72
N ASP A 9 24.61 20.84 8.40
CA ASP A 9 25.33 21.94 7.74
C ASP A 9 24.35 23.10 7.48
N VAL A 10 24.74 24.30 7.90
CA VAL A 10 24.03 25.60 7.83
C VAL A 10 23.10 25.98 9.02
N GLY A 11 23.70 26.73 9.96
CA GLY A 11 23.05 27.60 10.95
C GLY A 11 23.39 27.23 12.39
N GLU A 12 24.16 28.09 13.09
CA GLU A 12 24.62 27.92 14.48
C GLU A 12 23.58 27.22 15.38
N VAL A 13 23.88 25.99 15.78
CA VAL A 13 23.17 25.32 16.88
C VAL A 13 23.54 26.08 18.15
N LYS A 14 22.64 26.96 18.63
CA LYS A 14 22.92 27.88 19.75
C LYS A 14 23.28 27.18 21.06
N MET A 15 22.90 25.92 21.26
CA MET A 15 23.28 25.13 22.44
C MET A 15 23.04 23.65 22.17
N LYS A 16 24.09 22.81 22.18
CA LYS A 16 23.94 21.34 22.04
C LYS A 16 23.75 20.66 23.38
N ARG A 17 22.96 19.59 23.41
CA ARG A 17 22.69 18.79 24.61
C ARG A 17 23.95 18.25 25.27
N SER A 18 24.95 17.87 24.47
CA SER A 18 26.24 17.32 24.92
C SER A 18 27.15 18.35 25.60
N GLU A 19 26.89 19.64 25.43
CA GLU A 19 27.74 20.74 25.91
C GLU A 19 27.22 21.37 27.20
N VAL A 20 26.06 20.91 27.70
CA VAL A 20 25.37 21.47 28.87
C VAL A 20 25.79 20.78 30.17
N ASP A 21 26.15 21.59 31.15
CA ASP A 21 26.40 21.16 32.53
C ASP A 21 25.09 20.71 33.21
N ARG A 22 24.96 19.38 33.40
CA ARG A 22 23.72 18.75 33.90
C ARG A 22 23.40 19.08 35.35
N GLU A 23 24.38 19.43 36.17
CA GLU A 23 24.18 19.77 37.59
C GLU A 23 23.47 21.12 37.75
N LYS A 24 23.60 22.01 36.77
CA LYS A 24 22.96 23.34 36.75
C LYS A 24 21.54 23.33 36.17
N LEU A 25 21.11 22.21 35.58
CA LEU A 25 19.77 22.09 35.04
C LEU A 25 18.72 22.07 36.14
N SER A 26 17.59 22.71 35.89
CA SER A 26 16.40 22.56 36.73
C SER A 26 15.99 21.08 36.82
N PRO A 27 15.39 20.62 37.93
CA PRO A 27 14.99 19.21 38.10
C PRO A 27 14.16 18.66 36.93
N MET A 28 13.23 19.47 36.40
CA MET A 28 12.42 19.13 35.24
C MET A 28 13.27 18.86 33.99
N MET A 29 14.30 19.66 33.77
CA MET A 29 15.17 19.50 32.61
C MET A 29 16.18 18.35 32.78
N GLN A 30 16.56 18.01 34.01
CA GLN A 30 17.30 16.78 34.30
C GLN A 30 16.48 15.53 33.91
N GLN A 31 15.21 15.47 34.32
CA GLN A 31 14.30 14.39 33.90
C GLN A 31 14.13 14.35 32.37
N TYR A 32 14.04 15.49 31.70
CA TYR A 32 14.02 15.53 30.22
C TYR A 32 15.31 14.93 29.63
N MET A 33 16.49 15.31 30.14
CA MET A 33 17.77 14.78 29.65
C MET A 33 17.87 13.27 29.85
N GLU A 34 17.47 12.76 31.01
CA GLU A 34 17.45 11.32 31.32
C GLU A 34 16.54 10.53 30.38
N ILE A 35 15.38 11.10 30.03
CA ILE A 35 14.47 10.49 29.05
C ILE A 35 15.07 10.56 27.64
N LYS A 36 15.66 11.70 27.26
CA LYS A 36 16.29 11.86 25.94
C LYS A 36 17.50 10.96 25.74
N ASP A 37 18.31 10.71 26.79
CA ASP A 37 19.42 9.74 26.75
C ASP A 37 18.95 8.32 26.42
N LYS A 38 17.73 7.94 26.82
CA LYS A 38 17.16 6.62 26.50
C LYS A 38 16.59 6.54 25.07
N TYR A 39 16.22 7.67 24.49
CA TYR A 39 15.51 7.77 23.21
C TYR A 39 16.19 8.79 22.29
N GLU A 40 17.50 8.64 22.09
CA GLU A 40 18.30 9.63 21.35
C GLU A 40 17.86 9.81 19.90
N ASP A 41 17.36 8.74 19.28
CA ASP A 41 16.91 8.69 17.89
C ASP A 41 15.48 9.21 17.66
N SER A 42 14.80 9.66 18.72
CA SER A 42 13.39 10.03 18.71
C SER A 42 13.16 11.45 19.21
N ILE A 43 12.26 12.20 18.58
CA ILE A 43 11.83 13.53 19.04
C ILE A 43 10.93 13.35 20.26
N ILE A 44 11.24 14.01 21.38
CA ILE A 44 10.47 13.85 22.62
C ILE A 44 9.35 14.89 22.71
N PHE A 45 8.11 14.44 22.69
CA PHE A 45 6.95 15.26 23.06
C PHE A 45 6.77 15.18 24.57
N PHE A 46 7.30 16.17 25.29
CA PHE A 46 7.35 16.17 26.74
C PHE A 46 6.15 16.90 27.35
N ARG A 47 5.25 16.17 28.04
CA ARG A 47 4.00 16.73 28.59
C ARG A 47 4.26 17.71 29.73
N LEU A 48 3.85 18.96 29.52
CA LEU A 48 3.89 20.05 30.50
C LEU A 48 2.57 20.82 30.50
N GLY A 49 1.75 20.61 31.53
CA GLY A 49 0.46 21.27 31.66
C GLY A 49 -0.46 20.89 30.50
N ASP A 50 -0.90 21.84 29.69
CA ASP A 50 -1.75 21.62 28.50
C ASP A 50 -0.98 21.58 27.16
N PHE A 51 0.34 21.42 27.22
CA PHE A 51 1.19 21.37 26.04
C PHE A 51 2.08 20.12 26.02
N TYR A 52 2.50 19.71 24.83
CA TYR A 52 3.74 18.98 24.64
C TYR A 52 4.82 19.97 24.22
N GLU A 53 5.91 20.01 24.97
CA GLU A 53 7.08 20.85 24.67
C GLU A 53 8.24 19.96 24.19
N MET A 54 9.05 20.52 23.29
CA MET A 54 10.31 19.94 22.79
C MET A 54 11.44 20.91 23.14
N PHE A 55 12.64 20.39 23.40
CA PHE A 55 13.80 21.20 23.81
C PHE A 55 15.06 20.91 22.99
N PHE A 56 16.02 21.83 23.01
CA PHE A 56 17.33 21.69 22.35
C PHE A 56 17.22 21.40 20.84
N GLU A 57 17.92 20.38 20.33
CA GLU A 57 17.94 20.00 18.93
C GLU A 57 16.56 19.55 18.44
N ASP A 58 15.79 18.85 19.29
CA ASP A 58 14.42 18.44 18.98
C ASP A 58 13.54 19.66 18.72
N ALA A 59 13.68 20.73 19.52
CA ALA A 59 12.91 21.96 19.33
C ALA A 59 13.24 22.67 18.01
N ILE A 60 14.54 22.75 17.68
CA ILE A 60 15.01 23.40 16.45
C ILE A 60 14.49 22.61 15.24
N LEU A 61 14.67 21.30 15.25
CA LEU A 61 14.23 20.42 14.17
C LEU A 61 12.71 20.47 13.98
N ALA A 62 11.95 20.26 15.07
CA ALA A 62 10.50 20.25 15.03
C ALA A 62 9.93 21.61 14.61
N SER A 63 10.50 22.73 15.09
CA SER A 63 10.04 24.07 14.71
C SER A 63 10.12 24.34 13.20
N ARG A 64 11.15 23.83 12.53
CA ARG A 64 11.34 23.99 11.08
C ARG A 64 10.39 23.11 10.29
N ILE A 65 10.21 21.85 10.71
CA ILE A 65 9.35 20.89 9.99
C ILE A 65 7.87 21.21 10.17
N LEU A 66 7.49 21.59 11.40
CA LEU A 66 6.10 21.84 11.79
C LEU A 66 5.70 23.31 11.68
N GLU A 67 6.61 24.18 11.22
CA GLU A 67 6.43 25.63 11.12
C GLU A 67 5.97 26.27 12.44
N LEU A 68 6.52 25.80 13.56
CA LEU A 68 6.21 26.31 14.90
C LEU A 68 7.12 27.47 15.27
N THR A 69 6.62 28.37 16.12
CA THR A 69 7.44 29.44 16.71
C THR A 69 8.51 28.83 17.62
N LEU A 70 9.79 29.01 17.26
CA LEU A 70 10.91 28.68 18.14
C LEU A 70 11.11 29.78 19.18
N THR A 71 11.08 29.38 20.45
CA THR A 71 11.27 30.25 21.62
C THR A 71 12.41 29.71 22.48
N GLY A 72 12.57 30.21 23.72
CA GLY A 72 13.54 29.63 24.64
C GLY A 72 13.04 29.63 26.09
N LYS A 73 13.48 28.66 26.89
CA LYS A 73 13.10 28.48 28.30
C LYS A 73 14.31 28.65 29.22
N GLN A 74 14.13 29.37 30.32
CA GLN A 74 15.15 29.45 31.37
C GLN A 74 15.12 28.13 32.16
N ALA A 75 16.09 27.25 31.93
CA ALA A 75 16.07 25.87 32.44
C ALA A 75 17.10 25.62 33.56
N GLY A 76 17.43 26.66 34.35
CA GLY A 76 18.51 26.63 35.35
C GLY A 76 19.87 27.12 34.84
N LEU A 77 19.99 27.36 33.54
CA LEU A 77 21.19 27.87 32.88
C LEU A 77 21.14 29.40 32.72
N GLU A 78 22.30 30.02 32.45
CA GLU A 78 22.40 31.45 32.10
C GLU A 78 21.73 31.73 30.74
N GLU A 79 21.98 30.87 29.75
CA GLU A 79 21.33 30.95 28.44
C GLU A 79 20.00 30.19 28.39
N ARG A 80 19.08 30.66 27.54
CA ARG A 80 17.75 30.05 27.37
C ARG A 80 17.86 28.86 26.41
N VAL A 81 17.41 27.70 26.88
CA VAL A 81 17.33 26.47 26.09
C VAL A 81 16.29 26.64 24.97
N PRO A 82 16.60 26.33 23.70
CA PRO A 82 15.62 26.34 22.61
C PRO A 82 14.38 25.51 22.93
N MET A 83 13.19 26.04 22.65
CA MET A 83 11.91 25.41 22.97
C MET A 83 10.86 25.70 21.89
N CYS A 84 10.10 24.69 21.50
CA CYS A 84 8.82 24.85 20.81
C CYS A 84 7.78 23.92 21.45
N GLY A 85 6.49 24.16 21.19
CA GLY A 85 5.44 23.36 21.81
C GLY A 85 4.11 23.43 21.06
N ILE A 86 3.27 22.45 21.34
CA ILE A 86 1.96 22.26 20.69
C ILE A 86 0.90 21.94 21.76
N PRO A 87 -0.37 22.36 21.55
CA PRO A 87 -1.45 21.98 22.45
C PRO A 87 -1.66 20.47 22.45
N TYR A 88 -1.82 19.88 23.63
CA TYR A 88 -1.84 18.42 23.75
C TYR A 88 -3.05 17.76 23.09
N HIS A 89 -4.20 18.43 23.03
CA HIS A 89 -5.37 17.89 22.34
C HIS A 89 -5.19 17.80 20.81
N ALA A 90 -4.20 18.52 20.26
CA ALA A 90 -3.98 18.64 18.81
C ALA A 90 -2.71 17.91 18.35
N TYR A 91 -2.01 17.19 19.24
CA TYR A 91 -0.67 16.66 18.95
C TYR A 91 -0.63 15.66 17.80
N ALA A 92 -1.70 14.90 17.58
CA ALA A 92 -1.74 13.80 16.61
C ALA A 92 -1.37 14.24 15.18
N SER A 93 -1.89 15.38 14.70
CA SER A 93 -1.58 15.88 13.35
C SER A 93 -0.11 16.32 13.20
N TYR A 94 0.50 16.80 14.28
CA TYR A 94 1.92 17.17 14.30
C TYR A 94 2.82 15.94 14.31
N VAL A 95 2.44 14.92 15.09
CA VAL A 95 3.12 13.61 15.05
C VAL A 95 3.12 13.07 13.63
N ASP A 96 1.95 13.03 12.98
CA ASP A 96 1.81 12.52 11.61
C ASP A 96 2.77 13.19 10.62
N THR A 97 2.91 14.51 10.70
CA THR A 97 3.81 15.29 9.85
C THR A 97 5.28 14.89 10.08
N LEU A 98 5.71 14.69 11.32
CA LEU A 98 7.07 14.24 11.65
C LEU A 98 7.32 12.81 11.17
N ILE A 99 6.33 11.91 11.32
CA ILE A 99 6.47 10.52 10.86
C ILE A 99 6.56 10.43 9.34
N ASP A 100 5.79 11.23 8.61
CA ASP A 100 5.83 11.25 7.13
C ASP A 100 7.19 11.75 6.61
N LYS A 101 7.88 12.59 7.38
CA LYS A 101 9.27 13.02 7.13
C LYS A 101 10.32 11.99 7.59
N GLY A 102 9.90 10.87 8.17
CA GLY A 102 10.78 9.77 8.56
C GLY A 102 11.35 9.82 9.97
N TYR A 103 10.83 10.71 10.83
CA TYR A 103 11.25 10.80 12.24
C TYR A 103 10.45 9.86 13.14
N LYS A 104 11.01 9.51 14.29
CA LYS A 104 10.30 8.84 15.39
C LYS A 104 9.91 9.87 16.44
N VAL A 105 8.75 9.70 17.07
CA VAL A 105 8.26 10.62 18.10
C VAL A 105 7.92 9.85 19.37
N ALA A 106 8.57 10.17 20.48
CA ALA A 106 8.28 9.58 21.79
C ALA A 106 7.31 10.49 22.57
N ILE A 107 6.15 9.95 22.94
CA ILE A 107 5.12 10.64 23.73
C ILE A 107 5.41 10.39 25.20
N CYS A 108 5.81 11.45 25.90
CA CYS A 108 6.14 11.43 27.32
C CYS A 108 5.02 12.07 28.12
N GLU A 109 4.36 11.28 28.97
CA GLU A 109 3.19 11.68 29.75
C GLU A 109 3.49 11.84 31.24
N GLN A 110 2.57 12.53 31.93
CA GLN A 110 2.57 12.60 33.39
C GLN A 110 1.93 11.31 33.96
N LEU A 111 2.69 10.57 34.77
CA LEU A 111 2.23 9.30 35.35
C LEU A 111 1.42 9.47 36.63
N GLU A 112 1.46 10.66 37.23
CA GLU A 112 0.85 10.97 38.53
C GLU A 112 0.00 12.23 38.41
N ASP A 113 -1.09 12.32 39.17
CA ASP A 113 -1.90 13.54 39.22
C ASP A 113 -1.09 14.67 39.89
N PRO A 114 -0.89 15.82 39.20
CA PRO A 114 -0.24 16.98 39.80
C PRO A 114 -0.90 17.49 41.09
N LYS A 115 -2.21 17.23 41.28
CA LYS A 115 -2.97 17.63 42.47
C LYS A 115 -2.66 16.77 43.70
N GLU A 116 -2.30 15.50 43.50
CA GLU A 116 -2.05 14.54 44.59
C GLU A 116 -0.55 14.44 44.94
N THR A 117 0.33 14.91 44.06
CA THR A 117 1.78 14.72 44.18
C THR A 117 2.48 15.90 44.84
N LYS A 118 3.15 15.66 45.98
CA LYS A 118 4.06 16.65 46.59
C LYS A 118 5.44 16.58 45.93
N GLY A 119 5.74 17.54 45.06
CA GLY A 119 7.05 17.67 44.43
C GLY A 119 6.97 17.57 42.91
N MET A 120 7.99 16.97 42.29
CA MET A 120 8.08 16.84 40.84
C MET A 120 7.28 15.63 40.34
N VAL A 121 6.28 15.89 39.51
CA VAL A 121 5.46 14.84 38.86
C VAL A 121 6.36 13.91 38.06
N LYS A 122 6.23 12.59 38.28
CA LYS A 122 6.95 11.59 37.50
C LYS A 122 6.44 11.56 36.06
N ARG A 123 7.38 11.52 35.11
CA ARG A 123 7.10 11.39 33.68
C ARG A 123 7.87 10.24 33.09
N ASP A 124 7.27 9.59 32.11
CA ASP A 124 7.93 8.57 31.30
C ASP A 124 7.31 8.56 29.90
N VAL A 125 8.07 8.04 28.94
CA VAL A 125 7.56 7.75 27.61
C VAL A 125 6.55 6.62 27.72
N ILE A 126 5.31 6.87 27.29
CA ILE A 126 4.23 5.88 27.24
C ILE A 126 4.13 5.20 25.88
N GLN A 127 4.67 5.83 24.82
CA GLN A 127 4.61 5.32 23.47
C GLN A 127 5.66 6.00 22.58
N ILE A 128 6.24 5.26 21.65
CA ILE A 128 7.01 5.75 20.51
C ILE A 128 6.16 5.52 19.26
N VAL A 129 5.89 6.60 18.54
CA VAL A 129 5.20 6.58 17.26
C VAL A 129 6.26 6.55 16.16
N THR A 130 6.14 5.56 15.28
CA THR A 130 7.03 5.35 14.13
C THR A 130 6.22 5.11 12.87
N LYS A 131 6.87 5.09 11.71
CA LYS A 131 6.19 4.93 10.40
C LYS A 131 5.45 3.59 10.29
N GLY A 132 6.03 2.51 10.80
CA GLY A 132 5.45 1.16 10.79
C GLY A 132 4.52 0.87 11.97
N THR A 133 4.46 1.73 12.99
CA THR A 133 3.65 1.48 14.19
C THR A 133 2.48 2.45 14.39
N ARG A 134 2.20 3.34 13.44
CA ARG A 134 1.03 4.24 13.47
C ARG A 134 -0.28 3.45 13.52
N LEU A 135 -1.27 4.00 14.24
CA LEU A 135 -2.62 3.45 14.35
C LEU A 135 -3.73 4.43 13.94
N ASP A 136 -3.38 5.69 13.70
CA ASP A 136 -4.34 6.78 13.65
C ASP A 136 -5.01 6.93 12.27
N SER A 137 -6.01 7.81 12.23
CA SER A 137 -6.95 8.05 11.11
C SER A 137 -6.32 8.46 9.77
N ASN A 138 -5.04 8.82 9.75
CA ASN A 138 -4.31 9.17 8.52
C ASN A 138 -3.75 7.95 7.78
N ILE A 139 -3.90 6.74 8.33
CA ILE A 139 -3.69 5.50 7.57
C ILE A 139 -4.92 5.24 6.73
N ASP A 140 -4.73 5.28 5.41
CA ASP A 140 -5.73 4.85 4.44
C ASP A 140 -6.43 3.56 4.89
N ALA A 141 -7.75 3.66 5.08
CA ALA A 141 -8.57 2.59 5.62
C ALA A 141 -8.47 1.31 4.78
N LYS A 142 -8.17 1.42 3.48
CA LYS A 142 -8.10 0.28 2.55
C LYS A 142 -6.69 -0.30 2.39
N SER A 143 -5.73 0.11 3.21
CA SER A 143 -4.37 -0.45 3.21
C SER A 143 -3.92 -0.87 4.60
N ASN A 144 -3.07 -1.90 4.64
CA ASN A 144 -2.27 -2.28 5.80
C ASN A 144 -1.07 -1.33 5.98
N ASN A 145 -0.58 -1.25 7.21
CA ASN A 145 0.66 -0.55 7.56
C ASN A 145 1.59 -1.51 8.28
N TYR A 146 2.38 -2.27 7.51
CA TYR A 146 3.29 -3.27 8.04
C TYR A 146 4.59 -2.66 8.56
N ILE A 147 5.01 -3.11 9.75
CA ILE A 147 6.38 -3.04 10.22
C ILE A 147 7.05 -4.39 10.01
N ALA A 148 8.29 -4.40 9.54
CA ALA A 148 9.02 -5.63 9.25
C ALA A 148 10.34 -5.69 9.99
N ASN A 149 10.92 -6.86 10.11
CA ASN A 149 12.31 -7.04 10.46
C ASN A 149 13.03 -7.96 9.48
N ILE A 150 14.36 -7.84 9.44
CA ILE A 150 15.26 -8.79 8.80
C ILE A 150 16.19 -9.29 9.91
N TYR A 151 16.24 -10.60 10.08
CA TYR A 151 17.20 -11.25 10.96
C TYR A 151 18.24 -11.98 10.11
N ASP A 152 19.48 -11.52 10.15
CA ASP A 152 20.60 -12.14 9.43
C ASP A 152 21.16 -13.32 10.24
N PHE A 153 21.13 -14.52 9.64
CA PHE A 153 21.74 -15.75 10.18
C PHE A 153 23.06 -16.10 9.48
N SER A 154 23.65 -15.18 8.71
CA SER A 154 24.84 -15.32 7.86
C SER A 154 24.70 -16.19 6.61
N TYR A 155 23.86 -17.23 6.63
CA TYR A 155 23.62 -18.12 5.46
C TYR A 155 22.20 -18.01 4.90
N CYS A 156 21.29 -17.42 5.66
CA CYS A 156 19.92 -17.14 5.26
C CYS A 156 19.40 -15.95 6.06
N TYR A 157 18.28 -15.40 5.62
CA TYR A 157 17.61 -14.26 6.24
C TYR A 157 16.21 -14.66 6.69
N GLY A 158 15.84 -14.32 7.91
CA GLY A 158 14.44 -14.39 8.33
C GLY A 158 13.78 -13.03 8.18
N ILE A 159 12.62 -12.98 7.53
CA ILE A 159 11.79 -11.78 7.47
C ILE A 159 10.51 -12.03 8.27
N GLY A 160 10.30 -11.25 9.32
CA GLY A 160 9.05 -11.19 10.06
C GLY A 160 8.37 -9.85 9.81
N TYR A 161 7.06 -9.81 9.72
CA TYR A 161 6.33 -8.55 9.61
C TYR A 161 4.96 -8.62 10.26
N ALA A 162 4.49 -7.48 10.75
CA ALA A 162 3.22 -7.37 11.46
C ALA A 162 2.51 -6.06 11.14
N ASP A 163 1.19 -6.10 11.09
CA ASP A 163 0.36 -4.89 11.11
C ASP A 163 -0.18 -4.72 12.53
N VAL A 164 0.32 -3.69 13.21
CA VAL A 164 0.04 -3.44 14.62
C VAL A 164 -1.44 -3.07 14.84
N SER A 165 -2.11 -2.55 13.80
CA SER A 165 -3.51 -2.13 13.87
C SER A 165 -4.51 -3.28 13.72
N THR A 166 -4.17 -4.31 12.92
CA THR A 166 -5.01 -5.50 12.70
C THR A 166 -4.58 -6.69 13.56
N GLY A 167 -3.33 -6.67 14.04
CA GLY A 167 -2.70 -7.74 14.79
C GLY A 167 -2.17 -8.87 13.92
N GLU A 168 -2.16 -8.75 12.60
CA GLU A 168 -1.62 -9.78 11.71
C GLU A 168 -0.11 -9.93 11.89
N VAL A 169 0.38 -11.17 11.86
CA VAL A 169 1.80 -11.51 12.01
C VAL A 169 2.18 -12.56 10.98
N TYR A 170 3.24 -12.29 10.24
CA TYR A 170 3.75 -13.14 9.17
C TYR A 170 5.25 -13.36 9.35
N VAL A 171 5.75 -14.50 8.89
CA VAL A 171 7.19 -14.81 8.92
C VAL A 171 7.58 -15.70 7.75
N THR A 172 8.79 -15.51 7.23
CA THR A 172 9.37 -16.36 6.18
C THR A 172 10.89 -16.43 6.29
N LEU A 173 11.48 -17.40 5.61
CA LEU A 173 12.92 -17.53 5.44
C LEU A 173 13.27 -17.34 3.96
N ILE A 174 14.36 -16.62 3.72
CA ILE A 174 14.92 -16.37 2.39
C ILE A 174 16.36 -16.85 2.40
N ASP A 175 16.75 -17.52 1.32
CA ASP A 175 18.14 -17.96 1.13
C ASP A 175 19.11 -16.77 1.07
N GLY A 176 20.39 -17.00 1.41
CA GLY A 176 21.40 -15.98 1.73
C GLY A 176 21.83 -14.99 0.63
N GLU A 177 21.06 -14.81 -0.43
CA GLU A 177 21.31 -13.79 -1.44
C GLU A 177 20.73 -12.43 -1.03
N LYS A 178 21.59 -11.44 -0.82
CA LYS A 178 21.22 -10.07 -0.40
C LYS A 178 20.10 -9.46 -1.25
N TYR A 179 20.18 -9.63 -2.57
CA TYR A 179 19.21 -9.09 -3.52
C TYR A 179 17.79 -9.64 -3.29
N LYS A 180 17.65 -10.93 -2.93
CA LYS A 180 16.34 -11.57 -2.68
C LYS A 180 15.64 -10.94 -1.47
N VAL A 181 16.41 -10.62 -0.41
CA VAL A 181 15.89 -9.98 0.80
C VAL A 181 15.41 -8.56 0.53
N ILE A 182 16.24 -7.76 -0.14
CA ILE A 182 15.88 -6.38 -0.52
C ILE A 182 14.63 -6.39 -1.39
N LYS A 183 14.56 -7.31 -2.36
CA LYS A 183 13.40 -7.49 -3.23
C LYS A 183 12.14 -7.82 -2.44
N GLU A 184 12.19 -8.72 -1.47
CA GLU A 184 11.03 -9.08 -0.67
C GLU A 184 10.54 -7.90 0.20
N VAL A 185 11.45 -7.13 0.79
CA VAL A 185 11.12 -5.92 1.56
C VAL A 185 10.42 -4.88 0.69
N VAL A 186 10.98 -4.60 -0.50
CA VAL A 186 10.44 -3.61 -1.43
C VAL A 186 9.11 -4.07 -2.03
N ARG A 187 8.98 -5.36 -2.37
CA ARG A 187 7.75 -5.98 -2.91
C ARG A 187 6.57 -5.81 -1.96
N ASN A 188 6.77 -6.05 -0.67
CA ASN A 188 5.74 -5.91 0.36
C ASN A 188 5.50 -4.44 0.77
N GLY A 189 6.33 -3.50 0.29
CA GLY A 189 6.16 -2.07 0.52
C GLY A 189 6.37 -1.67 1.99
N PHE A 190 7.25 -2.37 2.70
CA PHE A 190 7.55 -2.05 4.10
C PHE A 190 8.16 -0.65 4.22
N ARG A 191 7.62 0.13 5.15
CA ARG A 191 8.03 1.53 5.37
C ARG A 191 9.04 1.69 6.50
N GLU A 192 9.13 0.66 7.35
CA GLU A 192 10.05 0.58 8.47
C GLU A 192 10.53 -0.87 8.62
N VAL A 193 11.84 -1.04 8.76
CA VAL A 193 12.51 -2.34 8.87
C VAL A 193 13.47 -2.33 10.05
N ILE A 194 13.33 -3.32 10.94
CA ILE A 194 14.30 -3.55 12.02
C ILE A 194 15.31 -4.60 11.58
N VAL A 195 16.59 -4.39 11.84
CA VAL A 195 17.66 -5.32 11.47
C VAL A 195 18.53 -5.64 12.67
N ASN A 196 19.04 -6.87 12.74
CA ASN A 196 20.03 -7.23 13.76
C ASN A 196 21.39 -6.60 13.45
N ASP A 197 22.27 -6.58 14.45
CA ASP A 197 23.63 -6.01 14.36
C ASP A 197 24.58 -6.79 13.44
N LEU A 198 24.20 -8.00 13.02
CA LEU A 198 24.93 -8.82 12.05
C LEU A 198 24.64 -8.47 10.59
N ILE A 199 23.59 -7.67 10.32
CA ILE A 199 23.16 -7.37 8.95
C ILE A 199 24.28 -6.75 8.13
N ASP A 200 24.37 -7.13 6.86
CA ASP A 200 25.29 -6.49 5.93
C ASP A 200 24.94 -4.99 5.75
N ARG A 201 25.97 -4.13 5.81
CA ARG A 201 25.81 -2.68 5.65
C ARG A 201 25.28 -2.28 4.28
N GLU A 202 25.61 -3.03 3.23
CA GLU A 202 25.10 -2.78 1.89
C GLU A 202 23.57 -2.88 1.86
N ILE A 203 22.98 -3.85 2.56
CA ILE A 203 21.51 -3.99 2.67
C ILE A 203 20.91 -2.76 3.35
N VAL A 204 21.54 -2.29 4.44
CA VAL A 204 21.06 -1.11 5.18
C VAL A 204 21.15 0.16 4.34
N GLU A 205 22.26 0.34 3.62
CA GLU A 205 22.47 1.50 2.74
C GLU A 205 21.50 1.51 1.56
N GLU A 206 21.27 0.36 0.93
CA GLU A 206 20.30 0.20 -0.18
C GLU A 206 18.88 0.56 0.27
N LEU A 207 18.42 -0.01 1.39
CA LEU A 207 17.08 0.23 1.92
C LEU A 207 16.87 1.70 2.33
N ARG A 208 17.87 2.32 2.96
CA ARG A 208 17.79 3.73 3.40
C ARG A 208 17.89 4.72 2.23
N THR A 209 18.90 4.56 1.38
CA THR A 209 19.29 5.58 0.39
C THR A 209 18.47 5.46 -0.88
N ASN A 210 18.31 4.24 -1.41
CA ASN A 210 17.65 4.03 -2.70
C ASN A 210 16.14 3.85 -2.56
N HIS A 211 15.68 3.37 -1.40
CA HIS A 211 14.25 3.10 -1.16
C HIS A 211 13.60 4.01 -0.10
N GLY A 212 14.36 4.82 0.64
CA GLY A 212 13.80 5.74 1.65
C GLY A 212 13.10 5.05 2.81
N ILE A 213 13.52 3.81 3.13
CA ILE A 213 12.94 3.00 4.20
C ILE A 213 13.61 3.36 5.53
N LEU A 214 12.80 3.52 6.59
CA LEU A 214 13.32 3.73 7.93
C LEU A 214 13.92 2.42 8.45
N VAL A 215 15.24 2.36 8.61
CA VAL A 215 15.92 1.16 9.13
C VAL A 215 16.41 1.40 10.56
N THR A 216 16.01 0.55 11.49
CA THR A 216 16.46 0.57 12.90
C THR A 216 17.33 -0.65 13.19
N ILE A 217 18.49 -0.47 13.83
CA ILE A 217 19.39 -1.57 14.19
C ILE A 217 19.26 -1.85 15.68
N THR A 218 18.94 -3.08 16.05
CA THR A 218 18.96 -3.56 17.44
C THR A 218 19.31 -5.04 17.47
N LYS A 219 19.93 -5.51 18.56
CA LYS A 219 20.27 -6.94 18.76
C LYS A 219 19.32 -7.65 19.72
N ASP A 220 18.38 -6.92 20.28
CA ASP A 220 17.58 -7.38 21.40
C ASP A 220 16.42 -8.26 20.92
N GLU A 221 16.05 -9.23 21.75
CA GLU A 221 15.00 -10.20 21.46
C GLU A 221 14.02 -10.27 22.62
N LEU A 222 12.75 -10.55 22.32
CA LEU A 222 11.73 -10.61 23.34
C LEU A 222 11.89 -11.87 24.18
N GLU A 223 12.14 -11.68 25.47
CA GLU A 223 12.21 -12.76 26.47
C GLU A 223 10.87 -13.03 27.17
N ASP A 224 9.90 -12.11 27.04
CA ASP A 224 8.58 -12.26 27.65
C ASP A 224 7.80 -13.44 27.03
N LYS A 225 7.47 -14.41 27.89
CA LYS A 225 6.71 -15.61 27.53
C LYS A 225 5.23 -15.36 27.29
N ASN A 226 4.69 -14.21 27.67
CA ASN A 226 3.29 -13.85 27.41
C ASN A 226 2.95 -13.88 25.92
N TYR A 227 3.93 -13.66 25.05
CA TYR A 227 3.78 -13.64 23.59
C TYR A 227 4.12 -14.97 22.91
N GLU A 228 4.42 -16.02 23.67
CA GLU A 228 4.83 -17.33 23.13
C GLU A 228 3.75 -17.94 22.23
N TYR A 229 2.47 -17.69 22.51
CA TYR A 229 1.36 -18.20 21.69
C TYR A 229 1.40 -17.77 20.22
N ILE A 230 2.12 -16.68 19.89
CA ILE A 230 2.29 -16.17 18.52
C ILE A 230 3.15 -17.14 17.70
N TYR A 231 4.22 -17.67 18.29
CA TYR A 231 5.23 -18.46 17.59
C TYR A 231 5.35 -19.92 18.08
N LYS A 232 4.54 -20.34 19.06
CA LYS A 232 4.57 -21.70 19.65
C LYS A 232 4.41 -22.83 18.63
N ASN A 233 3.68 -22.59 17.54
CA ASN A 233 3.41 -23.60 16.52
C ASN A 233 4.49 -23.66 15.42
N LEU A 234 5.56 -22.88 15.54
CA LEU A 234 6.64 -22.86 14.56
C LEU A 234 7.71 -23.88 14.96
N GLU A 235 8.00 -24.81 14.06
CA GLU A 235 9.02 -25.84 14.29
C GLU A 235 10.44 -25.31 14.08
N ASP A 236 10.63 -24.36 13.16
CA ASP A 236 11.94 -23.79 12.85
C ASP A 236 12.32 -22.68 13.85
N VAL A 237 13.40 -22.91 14.60
CA VAL A 237 13.95 -21.98 15.59
C VAL A 237 14.34 -20.64 14.97
N ARG A 238 14.72 -20.61 13.70
CA ARG A 238 15.07 -19.36 12.99
C ARG A 238 13.85 -18.45 12.85
N LEU A 239 12.71 -19.01 12.46
CA LEU A 239 11.44 -18.26 12.37
C LEU A 239 11.05 -17.68 13.74
N VAL A 240 11.20 -18.48 14.80
CA VAL A 240 10.93 -18.05 16.18
C VAL A 240 11.84 -16.88 16.57
N LYS A 241 13.13 -16.98 16.27
CA LYS A 241 14.13 -15.93 16.59
C LYS A 241 13.83 -14.63 15.84
N THR A 242 13.52 -14.72 14.55
CA THR A 242 13.06 -13.59 13.73
C THR A 242 11.84 -12.92 14.36
N LEU A 243 10.84 -13.68 14.78
CA LEU A 243 9.65 -13.09 15.41
C LEU A 243 9.95 -12.47 16.78
N LYS A 244 10.79 -13.09 17.62
CA LYS A 244 11.18 -12.50 18.90
C LYS A 244 11.87 -11.15 18.74
N HIS A 245 12.71 -11.00 17.72
CA HIS A 245 13.35 -9.73 17.38
C HIS A 245 12.34 -8.67 16.94
N LEU A 246 11.37 -9.02 16.08
CA LEU A 246 10.30 -8.10 15.69
C LEU A 246 9.44 -7.69 16.88
N LEU A 247 8.99 -8.68 17.66
CA LEU A 247 8.11 -8.45 18.80
C LEU A 247 8.78 -7.63 19.90
N TYR A 248 10.10 -7.79 20.12
CA TYR A 248 10.85 -6.92 21.02
C TYR A 248 10.65 -5.45 20.66
N TYR A 249 10.89 -5.11 19.39
CA TYR A 249 10.79 -3.73 18.95
C TYR A 249 9.36 -3.18 19.05
N ILE A 250 8.35 -3.98 18.71
CA ILE A 250 6.95 -3.55 18.81
C ILE A 250 6.57 -3.37 20.30
N VAL A 251 6.99 -4.28 21.19
CA VAL A 251 6.74 -4.17 22.64
C VAL A 251 7.46 -2.95 23.23
N ASP A 252 8.72 -2.73 22.89
CA ASP A 252 9.53 -1.61 23.39
C ASP A 252 9.01 -0.25 22.89
N THR A 253 8.67 -0.15 21.60
CA THR A 253 8.09 1.08 21.04
C THR A 253 6.70 1.38 21.60
N LYS A 254 5.91 0.36 21.96
CA LYS A 254 4.53 0.57 22.40
C LYS A 254 4.32 0.62 23.89
N LYS A 255 5.21 0.00 24.67
CA LYS A 255 5.14 -0.03 26.13
C LYS A 255 3.75 -0.40 26.67
N GLY A 256 3.04 -1.26 25.93
CA GLY A 256 1.65 -1.62 26.16
C GLY A 256 1.39 -3.10 25.88
N ASP A 257 0.15 -3.51 26.15
CA ASP A 257 -0.30 -4.88 25.95
C ASP A 257 -0.62 -5.16 24.46
N LEU A 258 0.03 -6.19 23.88
CA LEU A 258 -0.16 -6.61 22.49
C LEU A 258 -0.83 -8.01 22.36
N HIS A 259 -1.68 -8.41 23.31
CA HIS A 259 -2.38 -9.71 23.26
C HIS A 259 -3.35 -9.86 22.07
N HIS A 260 -3.63 -8.80 21.29
CA HIS A 260 -4.38 -8.90 20.04
C HIS A 260 -3.54 -9.41 18.86
N LEU A 261 -2.22 -9.48 18.98
CA LEU A 261 -1.40 -10.05 17.91
C LEU A 261 -1.83 -11.49 17.67
N GLN A 262 -1.99 -11.84 16.41
CA GLN A 262 -2.47 -13.15 15.99
C GLN A 262 -1.31 -14.15 15.94
N LYS A 263 -1.64 -15.44 15.82
CA LYS A 263 -0.64 -16.47 15.58
C LYS A 263 0.10 -16.18 14.27
N ALA A 264 1.42 -16.31 14.28
CA ALA A 264 2.24 -16.07 13.11
C ALA A 264 1.90 -17.08 11.99
N VAL A 265 1.75 -16.56 10.79
CA VAL A 265 1.56 -17.36 9.57
C VAL A 265 2.88 -17.45 8.83
N VAL A 266 3.31 -18.68 8.53
CA VAL A 266 4.51 -18.90 7.70
C VAL A 266 4.14 -18.68 6.25
N VAL A 267 4.76 -17.68 5.63
CA VAL A 267 4.54 -17.36 4.21
C VAL A 267 5.41 -18.29 3.38
N LYS A 268 4.76 -19.19 2.63
CA LYS A 268 5.43 -20.09 1.70
C LYS A 268 5.24 -19.60 0.28
N SER A 269 6.34 -19.45 -0.45
CA SER A 269 6.32 -19.00 -1.85
C SER A 269 5.46 -19.89 -2.75
N SER A 270 5.42 -21.20 -2.50
CA SER A 270 4.70 -22.19 -3.31
C SER A 270 3.16 -22.11 -3.25
N GLU A 271 2.59 -21.43 -2.25
CA GLU A 271 1.13 -21.36 -2.06
C GLU A 271 0.48 -20.24 -2.90
N TYR A 272 1.29 -19.33 -3.45
CA TYR A 272 0.83 -18.15 -4.19
C TYR A 272 1.50 -18.03 -5.55
N LEU A 273 0.82 -17.35 -6.48
CA LEU A 273 1.37 -16.94 -7.76
C LEU A 273 2.43 -15.87 -7.53
N GLU A 274 3.67 -16.14 -7.94
CA GLU A 274 4.76 -15.18 -7.78
C GLU A 274 4.83 -14.20 -8.95
N PHE A 275 4.98 -12.92 -8.64
CA PHE A 275 5.38 -11.89 -9.59
C PHE A 275 6.10 -10.78 -8.86
N ASP A 276 6.96 -10.06 -9.58
CA ASP A 276 7.78 -9.00 -9.01
C ASP A 276 7.05 -7.66 -8.94
N ILE A 277 7.70 -6.69 -8.30
CA ILE A 277 7.14 -5.33 -8.14
C ILE A 277 6.95 -4.63 -9.49
N ASN A 278 7.81 -4.91 -10.47
CA ASN A 278 7.70 -4.35 -11.82
C ASN A 278 6.46 -4.90 -12.53
N THR A 279 6.17 -6.19 -12.40
CA THR A 279 4.93 -6.80 -12.88
C THR A 279 3.70 -6.19 -12.25
N LYS A 280 3.70 -6.01 -10.92
CA LYS A 280 2.59 -5.34 -10.21
C LYS A 280 2.32 -3.93 -10.74
N LYS A 281 3.38 -3.16 -11.02
CA LYS A 281 3.30 -1.79 -11.57
C LYS A 281 2.88 -1.80 -13.04
N ASN A 282 3.50 -2.63 -13.88
CA ASN A 282 3.26 -2.72 -15.32
C ASN A 282 1.84 -3.19 -15.66
N LEU A 283 1.26 -4.03 -14.80
CA LEU A 283 -0.12 -4.50 -14.91
C LEU A 283 -1.12 -3.57 -14.19
N GLU A 284 -0.65 -2.50 -13.52
CA GLU A 284 -1.48 -1.54 -12.77
C GLU A 284 -2.45 -2.24 -11.82
N LEU A 285 -1.95 -3.23 -11.06
CA LEU A 285 -2.79 -4.08 -10.22
C LEU A 285 -3.45 -3.31 -9.08
N ILE A 286 -2.71 -2.42 -8.42
CA ILE A 286 -3.18 -1.65 -7.25
C ILE A 286 -3.32 -0.16 -7.56
N GLU A 287 -2.35 0.40 -8.27
CA GLU A 287 -2.26 1.82 -8.65
C GLU A 287 -1.74 1.98 -10.07
N THR A 288 -2.02 3.14 -10.67
CA THR A 288 -1.59 3.49 -12.02
C THR A 288 -0.13 3.94 -12.07
N ILE A 289 0.55 3.70 -13.19
CA ILE A 289 1.98 4.04 -13.37
C ILE A 289 2.18 5.56 -13.33
N ARG A 290 1.28 6.32 -13.99
CA ARG A 290 1.48 7.75 -14.26
C ARG A 290 1.23 8.64 -13.04
N ASN A 291 0.12 8.42 -12.34
CA ASN A 291 -0.34 9.29 -11.25
C ASN A 291 -0.24 8.63 -9.87
N ARG A 292 0.14 7.33 -9.80
CA ARG A 292 0.04 6.51 -8.57
C ARG A 292 -1.35 6.57 -7.93
N GLU A 293 -2.36 6.67 -8.79
CA GLU A 293 -3.76 6.71 -8.37
C GLU A 293 -4.34 5.31 -8.38
N ARG A 294 -5.20 5.02 -7.41
CA ARG A 294 -6.01 3.79 -7.40
C ARG A 294 -7.01 3.76 -8.53
N GLN A 295 -7.57 4.91 -8.89
CA GLN A 295 -8.54 5.00 -9.96
C GLN A 295 -7.92 4.46 -11.25
N TYR A 296 -8.68 3.63 -11.98
CA TYR A 296 -8.21 2.95 -13.19
C TYR A 296 -7.14 1.87 -12.97
N SER A 297 -7.03 1.31 -11.75
CA SER A 297 -6.29 0.07 -11.50
C SER A 297 -7.22 -1.16 -11.49
N LEU A 298 -6.64 -2.37 -11.50
CA LEU A 298 -7.42 -3.60 -11.31
C LEU A 298 -8.14 -3.60 -9.94
N PHE A 299 -7.45 -3.15 -8.89
CA PHE A 299 -8.03 -3.01 -7.55
C PHE A 299 -9.26 -2.11 -7.56
N TRP A 300 -9.21 -0.94 -8.23
CA TRP A 300 -10.38 -0.05 -8.34
C TRP A 300 -11.58 -0.70 -9.03
N LEU A 301 -11.32 -1.49 -10.08
CA LEU A 301 -12.38 -2.20 -10.80
C LEU A 301 -13.07 -3.24 -9.89
N LEU A 302 -12.25 -4.03 -9.19
CA LEU A 302 -12.70 -5.16 -8.38
C LEU A 302 -13.22 -4.74 -7.00
N ASP A 303 -12.86 -3.57 -6.47
CA ASP A 303 -13.23 -3.11 -5.14
C ASP A 303 -14.65 -2.51 -5.10
N LYS A 304 -15.64 -3.39 -4.95
CA LYS A 304 -17.04 -3.09 -4.57
C LYS A 304 -17.36 -3.59 -3.16
N ASN A 305 -16.32 -3.82 -2.36
CA ASN A 305 -16.44 -4.15 -0.94
C ASN A 305 -17.15 -3.02 -0.19
N LYS A 306 -17.90 -3.38 0.85
CA LYS A 306 -18.64 -2.44 1.70
C LYS A 306 -17.89 -2.09 2.98
N THR A 307 -16.96 -2.95 3.37
CA THR A 307 -16.13 -2.78 4.56
C THR A 307 -14.68 -2.46 4.18
N ALA A 308 -14.01 -1.67 5.02
CA ALA A 308 -12.58 -1.36 4.82
C ALA A 308 -11.69 -2.60 4.91
N MET A 309 -12.04 -3.53 5.82
CA MET A 309 -11.37 -4.82 5.99
C MET A 309 -11.54 -5.74 4.76
N GLY A 310 -12.72 -5.74 4.12
CA GLY A 310 -12.94 -6.40 2.83
C GLY A 310 -12.05 -5.85 1.71
N SER A 311 -11.93 -4.52 1.60
CA SER A 311 -11.01 -3.90 0.63
C SER A 311 -9.53 -4.26 0.89
N ARG A 312 -9.07 -4.31 2.15
CA ARG A 312 -7.71 -4.76 2.49
C ARG A 312 -7.51 -6.23 2.12
N PHE A 313 -8.49 -7.07 2.42
CA PHE A 313 -8.46 -8.49 2.07
C PHE A 313 -8.41 -8.70 0.56
N LEU A 314 -9.21 -7.96 -0.23
CA LEU A 314 -9.12 -7.98 -1.68
C LEU A 314 -7.72 -7.58 -2.19
N LYS A 315 -7.18 -6.48 -1.66
CA LYS A 315 -5.83 -6.01 -2.04
C LYS A 315 -4.79 -7.11 -1.78
N HIS A 316 -4.82 -7.73 -0.60
CA HIS A 316 -3.94 -8.83 -0.25
C HIS A 316 -4.07 -10.01 -1.23
N ASN A 317 -5.30 -10.37 -1.63
CA ASN A 317 -5.51 -11.45 -2.59
C ASN A 317 -5.04 -11.10 -4.01
N ILE A 318 -5.16 -9.85 -4.46
CA ILE A 318 -4.59 -9.40 -5.74
C ILE A 318 -3.06 -9.50 -5.72
N GLU A 319 -2.43 -9.16 -4.59
CA GLU A 319 -0.99 -9.23 -4.40
C GLU A 319 -0.47 -10.67 -4.20
N ASN A 320 -1.34 -11.57 -3.74
CA ASN A 320 -1.03 -12.97 -3.46
C ASN A 320 -2.12 -13.90 -4.04
N PRO A 321 -2.23 -14.03 -5.37
CA PRO A 321 -3.18 -14.97 -5.97
C PRO A 321 -2.83 -16.40 -5.60
N LEU A 322 -3.81 -17.28 -5.51
CA LEU A 322 -3.68 -18.64 -5.04
C LEU A 322 -3.17 -19.59 -6.13
N THR A 323 -2.45 -20.63 -5.72
CA THR A 323 -2.14 -21.80 -6.56
C THR A 323 -3.01 -23.02 -6.20
N SER A 324 -3.76 -22.96 -5.09
CA SER A 324 -4.62 -24.06 -4.65
C SER A 324 -5.91 -24.16 -5.47
N ARG A 325 -6.04 -25.24 -6.26
CA ARG A 325 -7.26 -25.55 -7.03
C ARG A 325 -8.50 -25.64 -6.14
N GLU A 326 -8.40 -26.31 -5.00
CA GLU A 326 -9.54 -26.56 -4.11
C GLU A 326 -10.14 -25.25 -3.60
N GLU A 327 -9.27 -24.32 -3.16
CA GLU A 327 -9.68 -23.02 -2.67
C GLU A 327 -10.24 -22.14 -3.80
N LEU A 328 -9.66 -22.19 -5.01
CA LEU A 328 -10.18 -21.47 -6.17
C LEU A 328 -11.59 -21.94 -6.56
N GLU A 329 -11.81 -23.25 -6.64
CA GLU A 329 -13.12 -23.82 -6.94
C GLU A 329 -14.15 -23.49 -5.86
N ARG A 330 -13.74 -23.48 -4.59
CA ARG A 330 -14.58 -23.01 -3.49
C ARG A 330 -15.06 -21.58 -3.72
N ARG A 331 -14.13 -20.66 -4.01
CA ARG A 331 -14.47 -19.25 -4.29
C ARG A 331 -15.39 -19.13 -5.50
N TYR A 332 -15.11 -19.83 -6.60
CA TYR A 332 -15.96 -19.80 -7.79
C TYR A 332 -17.38 -20.30 -7.52
N ASN A 333 -17.54 -21.34 -6.69
CA ASN A 333 -18.85 -21.85 -6.30
C ASN A 333 -19.64 -20.79 -5.52
N PHE A 334 -19.00 -20.09 -4.59
CA PHE A 334 -19.66 -19.00 -3.86
C PHE A 334 -20.03 -17.82 -4.74
N VAL A 335 -19.12 -17.36 -5.61
CA VAL A 335 -19.42 -16.31 -6.58
C VAL A 335 -20.58 -16.72 -7.49
N SER A 336 -20.61 -17.97 -7.95
CA SER A 336 -21.72 -18.51 -8.75
C SER A 336 -23.05 -18.43 -7.98
N LYS A 337 -23.06 -18.88 -6.72
CA LYS A 337 -24.27 -18.91 -5.88
C LYS A 337 -24.78 -17.50 -5.56
N LEU A 338 -23.90 -16.57 -5.22
CA LEU A 338 -24.23 -15.15 -5.00
C LEU A 338 -24.80 -14.48 -6.26
N SER A 339 -24.31 -14.87 -7.43
CA SER A 339 -24.80 -14.33 -8.72
C SER A 339 -26.18 -14.90 -9.07
N THR A 340 -26.48 -16.15 -8.70
CA THR A 340 -27.81 -16.73 -8.88
C THR A 340 -28.84 -16.22 -7.87
N GLU A 341 -28.45 -16.07 -6.59
CA GLU A 341 -29.32 -15.65 -5.49
C GLU A 341 -29.24 -14.12 -5.28
N PHE A 342 -29.50 -13.34 -6.34
CA PHE A 342 -29.24 -11.89 -6.35
C PHE A 342 -30.00 -11.12 -5.24
N ILE A 343 -31.16 -11.59 -4.79
CA ILE A 343 -31.92 -10.99 -3.68
C ILE A 343 -31.15 -11.14 -2.36
N LEU A 344 -30.66 -12.35 -2.07
CA LEU A 344 -29.86 -12.62 -0.88
C LEU A 344 -28.54 -11.84 -0.92
N ARG A 345 -27.93 -11.71 -2.10
CA ARG A 345 -26.75 -10.87 -2.29
C ARG A 345 -27.03 -9.40 -1.98
N ASP A 346 -28.12 -8.83 -2.47
CA ASP A 346 -28.47 -7.42 -2.22
C ASP A 346 -28.76 -7.17 -0.72
N ASP A 347 -29.41 -8.12 -0.05
CA ASP A 347 -29.64 -8.02 1.40
C ASP A 347 -28.36 -8.21 2.23
N LEU A 348 -27.43 -9.04 1.75
CA LEU A 348 -26.09 -9.16 2.32
C LEU A 348 -25.31 -7.86 2.17
N ILE A 349 -25.33 -7.24 0.99
CA ILE A 349 -24.67 -5.95 0.73
C ILE A 349 -25.15 -4.87 1.70
N LYS A 350 -26.48 -4.72 1.86
CA LYS A 350 -27.06 -3.75 2.81
C LYS A 350 -26.63 -4.03 4.26
N ALA A 351 -26.52 -5.30 4.64
CA ALA A 351 -26.07 -5.66 5.98
C ALA A 351 -24.57 -5.39 6.17
N LEU A 352 -23.74 -5.61 5.15
CA LEU A 352 -22.30 -5.31 5.19
C LEU A 352 -21.99 -3.81 5.24
N GLU A 353 -22.84 -2.95 4.67
CA GLU A 353 -22.70 -1.48 4.75
C GLU A 353 -22.77 -0.94 6.19
N GLU A 354 -23.45 -1.66 7.09
CA GLU A 354 -23.57 -1.33 8.52
C GLU A 354 -22.41 -1.92 9.36
N VAL A 355 -21.54 -2.73 8.76
CA VAL A 355 -20.40 -3.34 9.46
C VAL A 355 -19.19 -2.39 9.40
N TYR A 356 -18.78 -1.92 10.58
CA TYR A 356 -17.58 -1.11 10.73
C TYR A 356 -16.30 -1.97 10.71
N ASP A 357 -15.14 -1.31 10.75
CA ASP A 357 -13.83 -1.95 10.69
C ASP A 357 -13.49 -2.70 11.99
N LEU A 358 -14.01 -3.93 12.11
CA LEU A 358 -13.84 -4.79 13.29
C LEU A 358 -12.37 -5.11 13.58
N GLU A 359 -11.52 -5.24 12.55
CA GLU A 359 -10.09 -5.51 12.75
C GLU A 359 -9.40 -4.36 13.49
N ARG A 360 -9.59 -3.12 13.01
CA ARG A 360 -8.96 -1.95 13.66
C ARG A 360 -9.60 -1.60 15.00
N ILE A 361 -10.91 -1.82 15.17
CA ILE A 361 -11.55 -1.69 16.48
C ILE A 361 -10.92 -2.67 17.47
N ALA A 362 -10.75 -3.94 17.08
CA ALA A 362 -10.12 -4.95 17.93
C ALA A 362 -8.69 -4.56 18.33
N GLY A 363 -7.90 -4.00 17.40
CA GLY A 363 -6.58 -3.44 17.70
C GLY A 363 -6.61 -2.24 18.65
N ARG A 364 -7.60 -1.33 18.52
CA ARG A 364 -7.77 -0.18 19.43
C ARG A 364 -8.19 -0.59 20.85
N VAL A 365 -8.98 -1.66 21.00
CA VAL A 365 -9.39 -2.19 22.32
C VAL A 365 -8.17 -2.56 23.17
N THR A 366 -7.18 -3.26 22.59
CA THR A 366 -5.96 -3.66 23.31
C THR A 366 -4.98 -2.51 23.47
N TYR A 367 -4.88 -1.63 22.48
CA TYR A 367 -4.02 -0.45 22.54
C TYR A 367 -4.40 0.56 23.61
N GLY A 368 -5.64 0.53 24.06
CA GLY A 368 -6.14 1.41 25.11
C GLY A 368 -6.52 2.82 24.67
N ASN A 369 -6.49 3.09 23.36
CA ASN A 369 -6.94 4.35 22.76
C ASN A 369 -8.39 4.26 22.21
N LEU A 370 -9.15 3.24 22.65
CA LEU A 370 -10.55 3.05 22.28
C LEU A 370 -11.43 4.16 22.88
N ASN A 371 -12.25 4.80 22.05
CA ASN A 371 -13.22 5.81 22.49
C ASN A 371 -14.67 5.27 22.48
N ALA A 372 -15.62 6.06 22.97
CA ALA A 372 -17.03 5.65 23.02
C ALA A 372 -17.65 5.43 21.63
N LYS A 373 -17.22 6.21 20.62
CA LYS A 373 -17.67 6.05 19.23
C LYS A 373 -17.24 4.70 18.66
N ASP A 374 -16.05 4.21 18.98
CA ASP A 374 -15.60 2.87 18.57
C ASP A 374 -16.49 1.76 19.17
N LEU A 375 -16.91 1.89 20.43
CA LEU A 375 -17.85 0.94 21.06
C LEU A 375 -19.24 0.99 20.42
N LEU A 376 -19.72 2.17 20.03
CA LEU A 376 -20.97 2.32 19.29
C LEU A 376 -20.89 1.69 17.89
N GLN A 377 -19.76 1.87 17.20
CA GLN A 377 -19.49 1.22 15.91
C GLN A 377 -19.44 -0.30 16.04
N LEU A 378 -18.81 -0.81 17.10
CA LEU A 378 -18.81 -2.24 17.42
C LEU A 378 -20.25 -2.72 17.65
N LYS A 379 -21.03 -2.02 18.48
CA LYS A 379 -22.45 -2.35 18.73
C LYS A 379 -23.26 -2.40 17.43
N GLY A 380 -23.13 -1.40 16.57
CA GLY A 380 -23.82 -1.35 15.27
C GLY A 380 -23.47 -2.55 14.39
N SER A 381 -22.18 -2.88 14.32
CA SER A 381 -21.70 -4.05 13.57
C SER A 381 -22.26 -5.36 14.14
N LEU A 382 -22.29 -5.51 15.47
CA LEU A 382 -22.82 -6.71 16.13
C LEU A 382 -24.32 -6.90 15.90
N ALA A 383 -25.08 -5.81 15.81
CA ALA A 383 -26.54 -5.84 15.61
C ALA A 383 -26.96 -6.52 14.29
N VAL A 384 -26.15 -6.39 13.24
CA VAL A 384 -26.45 -6.93 11.90
C VAL A 384 -25.93 -8.35 11.67
N LEU A 385 -25.03 -8.86 12.52
CA LEU A 385 -24.43 -10.20 12.37
C LEU A 385 -25.45 -11.35 12.30
N PRO A 386 -26.55 -11.38 13.08
CA PRO A 386 -27.54 -12.43 12.97
C PRO A 386 -28.14 -12.52 11.56
N LYS A 387 -28.45 -11.36 10.95
CA LYS A 387 -28.95 -11.29 9.57
C LYS A 387 -27.93 -11.83 8.56
N ILE A 388 -26.67 -11.41 8.69
CA ILE A 388 -25.59 -11.90 7.81
C ILE A 388 -25.44 -13.42 7.92
N ARG A 389 -25.40 -13.95 9.15
CA ARG A 389 -25.29 -15.39 9.41
C ARG A 389 -26.42 -16.17 8.73
N ASP A 390 -27.66 -15.68 8.83
CA ASP A 390 -28.82 -16.39 8.30
C ASP A 390 -28.81 -16.38 6.76
N ILE A 391 -28.46 -15.24 6.14
CA ILE A 391 -28.24 -15.15 4.69
C ILE A 391 -27.14 -16.12 4.22
N LEU A 392 -26.00 -16.15 4.91
CA LEU A 392 -24.89 -17.02 4.53
C LEU A 392 -25.20 -18.51 4.69
N LYS A 393 -26.01 -18.88 5.69
CA LYS A 393 -26.51 -20.26 5.84
C LYS A 393 -27.39 -20.65 4.64
N GLU A 394 -28.26 -19.76 4.19
CA GLU A 394 -29.14 -20.01 3.04
C GLU A 394 -28.36 -20.11 1.72
N ILE A 395 -27.33 -19.28 1.57
CA ILE A 395 -26.38 -19.34 0.44
C ILE A 395 -25.53 -20.63 0.50
N GLY A 396 -25.39 -21.25 1.68
CA GLY A 396 -24.59 -22.45 1.87
C GLY A 396 -23.10 -22.16 2.06
N TYR A 397 -22.76 -21.02 2.68
CA TYR A 397 -21.39 -20.67 3.05
C TYR A 397 -20.77 -21.73 3.98
N ASP A 398 -19.52 -22.09 3.72
CA ASP A 398 -18.84 -23.23 4.34
C ASP A 398 -18.30 -22.93 5.74
N LYS A 399 -18.22 -21.65 6.13
CA LYS A 399 -17.75 -21.24 7.46
C LYS A 399 -18.89 -20.71 8.33
N THR A 400 -18.79 -21.00 9.62
CA THR A 400 -19.78 -20.54 10.61
C THR A 400 -19.48 -19.12 11.06
N ILE A 401 -20.49 -18.26 11.04
CA ILE A 401 -20.45 -16.94 11.69
C ILE A 401 -20.92 -17.07 13.14
N GLU A 402 -20.02 -16.78 14.08
CA GLU A 402 -20.35 -16.60 15.49
C GLU A 402 -21.05 -15.24 15.68
N VAL A 403 -22.13 -15.23 16.47
CA VAL A 403 -22.83 -14.01 16.90
C VAL A 403 -22.51 -13.72 18.35
N PHE A 404 -22.53 -12.46 18.74
CA PHE A 404 -22.10 -12.00 20.07
C PHE A 404 -23.22 -11.26 20.80
N ASP A 405 -24.35 -11.95 21.00
CA ASP A 405 -25.57 -11.35 21.59
C ASP A 405 -25.32 -10.79 23.00
N ASP A 406 -24.49 -11.45 23.82
CA ASP A 406 -24.11 -10.98 25.15
C ASP A 406 -23.33 -9.65 25.09
N LEU A 407 -22.40 -9.55 24.13
CA LEU A 407 -21.59 -8.35 23.94
C LEU A 407 -22.42 -7.21 23.37
N TYR A 408 -23.30 -7.50 22.40
CA TYR A 408 -24.25 -6.53 21.88
C TYR A 408 -25.15 -5.99 23.00
N SER A 409 -25.74 -6.88 23.80
CA SER A 409 -26.63 -6.52 24.91
C SER A 409 -25.92 -5.66 25.96
N LEU A 410 -24.64 -5.95 26.25
CA LEU A 410 -23.81 -5.15 27.14
C LEU A 410 -23.61 -3.73 26.61
N LEU A 411 -23.21 -3.59 25.34
CA LEU A 411 -22.95 -2.27 24.76
C LEU A 411 -24.23 -1.45 24.61
N ASP A 412 -25.34 -2.11 24.26
CA ASP A 412 -26.64 -1.46 24.10
C ASP A 412 -27.18 -0.89 25.41
N ARG A 413 -27.07 -1.63 26.53
CA ARG A 413 -27.48 -1.12 27.85
C ARG A 413 -26.51 -0.12 28.47
N ALA A 414 -25.25 -0.07 28.03
CA ALA A 414 -24.19 0.65 28.74
C ALA A 414 -23.82 1.99 28.11
N ILE A 415 -23.69 2.09 26.79
CA ILE A 415 -23.09 3.27 26.12
C ILE A 415 -24.19 4.17 25.53
N LEU A 416 -24.11 5.48 25.78
CA LEU A 416 -25.01 6.48 25.20
C LEU A 416 -24.80 6.64 23.69
N GLU A 417 -25.87 6.86 22.93
CA GLU A 417 -25.79 6.99 21.46
C GLU A 417 -25.06 8.27 21.01
N ASP A 418 -25.16 9.32 21.81
CA ASP A 418 -24.56 10.64 21.60
C ASP A 418 -23.28 10.86 22.43
N ALA A 419 -22.63 9.77 22.87
CA ALA A 419 -21.42 9.82 23.67
C ALA A 419 -20.31 10.63 22.96
N PRO A 420 -19.60 11.53 23.67
CA PRO A 420 -18.55 12.34 23.09
C PRO A 420 -17.32 11.51 22.68
N PHE A 421 -16.46 12.12 21.85
CA PHE A 421 -15.19 11.51 21.46
C PHE A 421 -14.20 11.44 22.64
N THR A 422 -14.20 12.48 23.48
CA THR A 422 -13.30 12.60 24.65
C THR A 422 -13.87 11.85 25.85
N LEU A 423 -13.09 10.95 26.45
CA LEU A 423 -13.54 10.18 27.62
C LEU A 423 -13.59 11.00 28.92
N HIS A 424 -12.82 12.08 29.01
CA HIS A 424 -12.69 12.89 30.22
C HIS A 424 -13.76 14.00 30.33
N GLU A 425 -14.64 14.15 29.35
CA GLU A 425 -15.73 15.14 29.36
C GLU A 425 -17.04 14.58 29.95
N GLY A 426 -17.08 13.29 30.29
CA GLY A 426 -18.27 12.59 30.79
C GLY A 426 -19.31 12.32 29.70
N HIS A 427 -20.56 12.06 30.10
CA HIS A 427 -21.70 11.76 29.23
C HIS A 427 -21.50 10.50 28.38
N LEU A 428 -20.94 9.44 28.98
CA LEU A 428 -20.60 8.19 28.31
C LEU A 428 -21.63 7.08 28.54
N ILE A 429 -22.20 7.02 29.74
CA ILE A 429 -22.95 5.86 30.24
C ILE A 429 -24.45 6.11 30.27
N LYS A 430 -25.23 5.14 29.76
CA LYS A 430 -26.69 5.17 29.72
C LYS A 430 -27.31 5.18 31.14
N PRO A 431 -28.41 5.92 31.36
CA PRO A 431 -29.16 5.84 32.61
C PRO A 431 -29.64 4.41 32.89
N GLY A 432 -29.64 4.00 34.15
CA GLY A 432 -30.05 2.65 34.57
C GLY A 432 -28.97 1.58 34.45
N TYR A 433 -27.78 1.90 33.91
CA TYR A 433 -26.66 0.96 33.87
C TYR A 433 -26.02 0.77 35.25
N ASN A 434 -25.91 1.86 36.02
CA ASN A 434 -25.30 1.87 37.35
C ASN A 434 -26.09 2.78 38.30
N SER A 435 -26.56 2.22 39.41
CA SER A 435 -27.42 2.94 40.36
C SER A 435 -26.72 4.10 41.08
N GLU A 436 -25.43 3.96 41.40
CA GLU A 436 -24.65 5.02 42.05
C GLU A 436 -24.46 6.22 41.11
N LEU A 437 -24.20 5.96 39.83
CA LEU A 437 -24.12 7.01 38.81
C LEU A 437 -25.45 7.75 38.64
N ASP A 438 -26.56 7.00 38.61
CA ASP A 438 -27.90 7.59 38.49
C ASP A 438 -28.25 8.47 39.70
N GLU A 439 -27.91 8.03 40.92
CA GLU A 439 -28.06 8.83 42.13
C GLU A 439 -27.25 10.14 42.06
N LEU A 440 -25.98 10.07 41.65
CA LEU A 440 -25.13 11.25 41.49
C LEU A 440 -25.66 12.21 40.41
N LYS A 441 -26.12 11.68 39.27
CA LYS A 441 -26.73 12.49 38.20
C LYS A 441 -28.02 13.17 38.68
N ASN A 442 -28.84 12.50 39.49
CA ASN A 442 -30.05 13.08 40.08
C ASN A 442 -29.72 14.21 41.08
N ILE A 443 -28.68 14.05 41.90
CA ILE A 443 -28.19 15.11 42.81
C ILE A 443 -27.73 16.35 42.01
N SER A 444 -26.99 16.14 40.92
CA SER A 444 -26.54 17.23 40.04
C SER A 444 -27.70 17.92 39.32
N ALA A 445 -28.70 17.15 38.84
CA ALA A 445 -29.90 17.70 38.20
C ALA A 445 -30.69 18.61 39.15
N GLY A 446 -30.95 18.16 40.38
CA GLY A 446 -31.63 18.98 41.40
C GLY A 446 -30.85 20.24 41.80
N SER A 447 -29.55 20.29 41.52
CA SER A 447 -28.74 21.49 41.77
C SER A 447 -28.99 22.62 40.75
N LYS A 448 -29.43 22.32 39.52
CA LYS A 448 -29.82 23.36 38.54
C LYS A 448 -31.10 24.07 38.95
N ASP A 449 -32.08 23.32 39.45
CA ASP A 449 -33.32 23.87 39.99
C ASP A 449 -33.05 24.81 41.17
N PHE A 450 -32.08 24.44 42.01
CA PHE A 450 -31.63 25.27 43.12
C PHE A 450 -30.95 26.58 42.68
N ILE A 451 -30.19 26.59 41.58
CA ILE A 451 -29.60 27.83 41.02
C ILE A 451 -30.70 28.79 40.55
N LEU A 452 -31.75 28.26 39.91
CA LEU A 452 -32.92 29.04 39.51
C LEU A 452 -33.66 29.61 40.73
N GLU A 453 -33.76 28.82 41.80
CA GLU A 453 -34.37 29.25 43.06
C GLU A 453 -33.57 30.39 43.73
N ILE A 454 -32.23 30.28 43.81
CA ILE A 454 -31.37 31.36 44.30
C ILE A 454 -31.50 32.62 43.44
N GLU A 455 -31.53 32.48 42.11
CA GLU A 455 -31.71 33.63 41.21
C GLU A 455 -33.02 34.36 41.51
N GLN A 456 -34.10 33.62 41.71
CA GLN A 456 -35.41 34.20 42.04
C GLN A 456 -35.43 34.84 43.42
N GLN A 457 -34.94 34.13 44.45
CA GLN A 457 -34.89 34.63 45.82
C GLN A 457 -34.03 35.91 45.93
N GLU A 458 -32.87 35.94 45.27
CA GLU A 458 -32.00 37.11 45.29
C GLU A 458 -32.56 38.28 44.46
N ARG A 459 -33.29 38.01 43.36
CA ARG A 459 -34.06 39.05 42.64
C ARG A 459 -35.13 39.70 43.51
N GLU A 460 -35.89 38.89 44.25
CA GLU A 460 -36.95 39.36 45.14
C GLU A 460 -36.39 40.13 46.34
N ARG A 461 -35.32 39.60 46.96
CA ARG A 461 -34.64 40.19 48.12
C ARG A 461 -33.95 41.52 47.80
N THR A 462 -33.30 41.64 46.65
CA THR A 462 -32.54 42.84 46.27
C THR A 462 -33.38 43.86 45.48
N GLY A 463 -34.50 43.43 44.88
CA GLY A 463 -35.30 44.25 43.97
C GLY A 463 -34.66 44.46 42.59
N ILE A 464 -33.52 43.82 42.31
CA ILE A 464 -32.76 43.99 41.07
C ILE A 464 -33.29 43.03 40.01
N LYS A 465 -34.21 43.49 39.17
CA LYS A 465 -34.82 42.67 38.09
C LYS A 465 -33.83 42.10 37.07
N THR A 466 -32.66 42.72 36.90
CA THR A 466 -31.65 42.29 35.93
C THR A 466 -30.62 41.30 36.50
N LEU A 467 -30.71 40.97 37.79
CA LEU A 467 -29.80 40.05 38.46
C LEU A 467 -29.86 38.68 37.78
N LYS A 468 -28.71 38.08 37.48
CA LYS A 468 -28.62 36.73 36.90
C LYS A 468 -27.57 35.92 37.63
N VAL A 469 -27.84 34.64 37.83
CA VAL A 469 -26.81 33.70 38.27
C VAL A 469 -26.18 33.06 37.04
N GLY A 470 -24.88 33.19 36.88
CA GLY A 470 -24.12 32.66 35.75
C GLY A 470 -22.97 31.78 36.20
N PHE A 471 -22.37 31.06 35.26
CA PHE A 471 -21.17 30.26 35.47
C PHE A 471 -20.06 30.68 34.51
N ASN A 472 -18.82 30.65 34.98
CA ASN A 472 -17.62 30.87 34.18
C ASN A 472 -16.54 29.87 34.60
N LYS A 473 -15.89 29.22 33.64
CA LYS A 473 -14.85 28.21 33.90
C LYS A 473 -13.68 28.70 34.78
N VAL A 474 -13.38 30.00 34.80
CA VAL A 474 -12.25 30.58 35.55
C VAL A 474 -12.65 31.02 36.96
N PHE A 475 -13.88 31.54 37.14
CA PHE A 475 -14.31 32.18 38.40
C PHE A 475 -15.46 31.46 39.10
N GLY A 476 -15.98 30.39 38.51
CA GLY A 476 -17.06 29.61 39.08
C GLY A 476 -18.44 30.19 38.84
N TYR A 477 -19.38 29.85 39.73
CA TYR A 477 -20.70 30.47 39.75
C TYR A 477 -20.61 31.91 40.28
N TYR A 478 -21.45 32.80 39.76
CA TYR A 478 -21.50 34.20 40.18
C TYR A 478 -22.89 34.80 40.02
N ILE A 479 -23.14 35.85 40.78
CA ILE A 479 -24.31 36.72 40.66
C ILE A 479 -23.88 37.96 39.87
N GLU A 480 -24.46 38.16 38.69
CA GLU A 480 -24.20 39.29 37.81
C GLU A 480 -25.23 40.40 38.04
N VAL A 481 -24.73 41.62 38.30
CA VAL A 481 -25.54 42.82 38.51
C VAL A 481 -25.06 43.95 37.59
N SER A 482 -26.00 44.67 36.96
CA SER A 482 -25.66 45.81 36.11
C SER A 482 -25.04 46.96 36.92
N LYS A 483 -24.05 47.67 36.36
CA LYS A 483 -23.38 48.78 37.08
C LYS A 483 -24.35 49.86 37.55
N GLY A 484 -25.41 50.15 36.79
CA GLY A 484 -26.43 51.13 37.14
C GLY A 484 -27.25 50.76 38.39
N GLN A 485 -27.31 49.48 38.74
CA GLN A 485 -28.08 48.95 39.87
C GLN A 485 -27.20 48.49 41.04
N LYS A 486 -25.88 48.67 40.94
CA LYS A 486 -24.92 48.31 41.99
C LYS A 486 -25.23 48.91 43.36
N HIS A 487 -25.71 50.16 43.38
CA HIS A 487 -26.04 50.88 44.62
C HIS A 487 -27.17 50.22 45.44
N LEU A 488 -27.90 49.26 44.85
CA LEU A 488 -28.96 48.50 45.52
C LEU A 488 -28.43 47.30 46.32
N ILE A 489 -27.15 46.94 46.15
CA ILE A 489 -26.48 45.91 46.94
C ILE A 489 -26.06 46.55 48.28
N LYS A 490 -26.67 46.12 49.38
CA LYS A 490 -26.35 46.58 50.74
C LYS A 490 -25.23 45.74 51.35
N ASP A 491 -24.41 46.33 52.21
CA ASP A 491 -23.28 45.64 52.87
C ASP A 491 -23.74 44.43 53.70
N ASP A 492 -24.94 44.51 54.29
CA ASP A 492 -25.54 43.42 55.09
C ASP A 492 -25.96 42.19 54.24
N TYR A 493 -25.88 42.26 52.91
CA TYR A 493 -26.28 41.16 52.04
C TYR A 493 -25.21 40.09 51.85
N GLY A 494 -23.96 40.35 52.25
CA GLY A 494 -22.87 39.37 52.23
C GLY A 494 -22.36 39.03 50.82
N TYR A 495 -22.42 40.00 49.91
CA TYR A 495 -21.95 39.86 48.52
C TYR A 495 -20.45 40.19 48.44
N GLU A 496 -19.63 39.23 48.03
CA GLU A 496 -18.20 39.42 47.79
C GLU A 496 -17.93 39.61 46.30
N ARG A 497 -17.26 40.70 45.92
CA ARG A 497 -16.98 41.00 44.50
C ARG A 497 -15.91 40.05 43.93
N ARG A 498 -16.21 39.40 42.80
CA ARG A 498 -15.31 38.48 42.08
C ARG A 498 -14.68 39.08 40.82
N GLN A 499 -15.47 39.79 40.01
CA GLN A 499 -15.00 40.30 38.72
C GLN A 499 -15.76 41.58 38.33
N THR A 500 -15.06 42.54 37.74
CA THR A 500 -15.65 43.77 37.17
C THR A 500 -15.56 43.71 35.65
N LEU A 501 -16.68 43.82 34.95
CA LEU A 501 -16.75 43.89 33.49
C LEU A 501 -17.16 45.31 33.04
N THR A 502 -17.19 45.53 31.72
CA THR A 502 -17.48 46.84 31.13
C THR A 502 -18.86 47.37 31.58
N ASN A 503 -19.88 46.50 31.63
CA ASN A 503 -21.28 46.89 31.90
C ASN A 503 -21.89 46.29 33.18
N CYS A 504 -21.25 45.29 33.79
CA CYS A 504 -21.75 44.58 34.97
C CYS A 504 -20.63 44.29 35.99
N GLU A 505 -21.03 43.98 37.22
CA GLU A 505 -20.17 43.46 38.27
C GLU A 505 -20.67 42.07 38.70
N ARG A 506 -19.74 41.17 38.99
CA ARG A 506 -19.99 39.79 39.40
C ARG A 506 -19.62 39.60 40.86
N PHE A 507 -20.52 38.97 41.61
CA PHE A 507 -20.42 38.73 43.04
C PHE A 507 -20.57 37.24 43.37
N ILE A 508 -20.10 36.82 44.54
CA ILE A 508 -20.34 35.50 45.14
C ILE A 508 -20.95 35.70 46.53
N THR A 509 -21.81 34.79 46.98
CA THR A 509 -22.29 34.73 48.37
C THR A 509 -21.79 33.46 49.05
N PRO A 510 -21.71 33.41 50.40
CA PRO A 510 -21.32 32.19 51.11
C PRO A 510 -22.18 30.97 50.74
N LEU A 511 -23.49 31.16 50.60
CA LEU A 511 -24.44 30.12 50.19
C LEU A 511 -24.16 29.60 48.78
N LEU A 512 -23.92 30.50 47.82
CA LEU A 512 -23.62 30.12 46.44
C LEU A 512 -22.27 29.39 46.35
N LYS A 513 -21.29 29.80 47.16
CA LYS A 513 -19.96 29.17 47.22
C LYS A 513 -20.00 27.76 47.82
N GLU A 514 -20.76 27.54 48.88
CA GLU A 514 -20.95 26.21 49.46
C GLU A 514 -21.59 25.26 48.43
N LYS A 515 -22.60 25.73 47.72
CA LYS A 515 -23.34 24.97 46.72
C LYS A 515 -22.51 24.72 45.46
N GLU A 516 -21.74 25.70 45.02
CA GLU A 516 -20.73 25.54 43.97
C GLU A 516 -19.77 24.38 44.29
N ASN A 517 -19.24 24.29 45.51
CA ASN A 517 -18.36 23.19 45.91
C ASN A 517 -19.05 21.82 45.84
N ILE A 518 -20.33 21.75 46.21
CA ILE A 518 -21.12 20.51 46.12
C ILE A 518 -21.35 20.12 44.66
N ILE A 519 -21.71 21.09 43.81
CA ILE A 519 -21.98 20.86 42.38
C ILE A 519 -20.72 20.39 41.66
N LEU A 520 -19.62 21.15 41.78
CA LEU A 520 -18.35 20.81 41.13
C LEU A 520 -17.82 19.47 41.65
N GLY A 521 -17.92 19.20 42.95
CA GLY A 521 -17.53 17.92 43.53
C GLY A 521 -18.40 16.74 43.07
N ALA A 522 -19.68 16.96 42.78
CA ALA A 522 -20.56 15.95 42.21
C ALA A 522 -20.26 15.71 40.72
N GLU A 523 -20.03 16.77 39.94
CA GLU A 523 -19.63 16.67 38.53
C GLU A 523 -18.32 15.92 38.36
N ASP A 524 -17.29 16.23 39.16
CA ASP A 524 -16.02 15.52 39.15
C ASP A 524 -16.20 14.02 39.48
N LYS A 525 -17.05 13.69 40.45
CA LYS A 525 -17.36 12.28 40.79
C LYS A 525 -18.10 11.56 39.66
N ILE A 526 -19.04 12.22 39.00
CA ILE A 526 -19.78 11.67 37.86
C ILE A 526 -18.81 11.33 36.73
N VAL A 527 -17.95 12.29 36.34
CA VAL A 527 -16.97 12.09 35.26
C VAL A 527 -16.01 10.95 35.58
N ASN A 528 -15.48 10.90 36.81
CA ASN A 528 -14.57 9.84 37.23
C ASN A 528 -15.25 8.46 37.28
N LEU A 529 -16.49 8.38 37.75
CA LEU A 529 -17.25 7.13 37.80
C LEU A 529 -17.62 6.66 36.39
N GLU A 530 -18.05 7.55 35.49
CA GLU A 530 -18.30 7.21 34.09
C GLU A 530 -17.04 6.70 33.40
N PHE A 531 -15.90 7.36 33.60
CA PHE A 531 -14.62 6.92 33.08
C PHE A 531 -14.27 5.51 33.59
N LYS A 532 -14.44 5.25 34.89
CA LYS A 532 -14.22 3.93 35.47
C LYS A 532 -15.12 2.85 34.86
N LEU A 533 -16.43 3.11 34.80
CA LEU A 533 -17.40 2.18 34.22
C LEU A 533 -17.10 1.90 32.74
N PHE A 534 -16.68 2.91 31.99
CA PHE A 534 -16.24 2.78 30.61
C PHE A 534 -15.01 1.86 30.50
N MET A 535 -14.02 2.03 31.38
CA MET A 535 -12.84 1.17 31.42
C MET A 535 -13.18 -0.28 31.79
N ASP A 536 -14.12 -0.49 32.72
CA ASP A 536 -14.61 -1.82 33.07
C ASP A 536 -15.29 -2.51 31.87
N ILE A 537 -16.10 -1.77 31.09
CA ILE A 537 -16.70 -2.27 29.85
C ILE A 537 -15.62 -2.66 28.84
N ARG A 538 -14.60 -1.81 28.66
CA ARG A 538 -13.47 -2.09 27.76
C ARG A 538 -12.75 -3.39 28.12
N GLU A 539 -12.54 -3.67 29.40
CA GLU A 539 -11.94 -4.93 29.85
C GLU A 539 -12.81 -6.16 29.55
N VAL A 540 -14.13 -6.01 29.53
CA VAL A 540 -15.03 -7.07 29.04
C VAL A 540 -14.87 -7.25 27.54
N VAL A 541 -14.87 -6.18 26.75
CA VAL A 541 -14.69 -6.24 25.28
C VAL A 541 -13.35 -6.88 24.92
N LYS A 542 -12.29 -6.60 25.67
CA LYS A 542 -10.94 -7.17 25.47
C LYS A 542 -10.94 -8.70 25.41
N ARG A 543 -11.83 -9.36 26.17
CA ARG A 543 -11.96 -10.84 26.17
C ARG A 543 -12.51 -11.40 24.86
N TYR A 544 -13.17 -10.58 24.05
CA TYR A 544 -13.75 -10.97 22.76
C TYR A 544 -12.82 -10.70 21.56
N VAL A 545 -11.69 -9.98 21.75
CA VAL A 545 -10.79 -9.53 20.66
C VAL A 545 -10.41 -10.66 19.69
N SER A 546 -9.95 -11.81 20.21
CA SER A 546 -9.56 -12.96 19.36
C SER A 546 -10.74 -13.49 18.51
N LYS A 547 -11.96 -13.47 19.07
CA LYS A 547 -13.16 -13.91 18.35
C LYS A 547 -13.59 -12.87 17.30
N LEU A 548 -13.51 -11.59 17.65
CA LEU A 548 -13.80 -10.48 16.73
C LEU A 548 -12.85 -10.46 15.53
N GLN A 549 -11.55 -10.75 15.72
CA GLN A 549 -10.59 -10.85 14.60
C GLN A 549 -10.91 -12.02 13.66
N LYS A 550 -11.30 -13.19 14.20
CA LYS A 550 -11.74 -14.33 13.36
C LYS A 550 -13.00 -14.01 12.57
N LEU A 551 -13.96 -13.36 13.22
CA LEU A 551 -15.16 -12.86 12.56
C LEU A 551 -14.79 -11.89 11.45
N ALA A 552 -13.95 -10.89 11.73
CA ALA A 552 -13.53 -9.88 10.78
C ALA A 552 -12.92 -10.51 9.52
N LYS A 553 -12.00 -11.47 9.65
CA LYS A 553 -11.43 -12.21 8.52
C LYS A 553 -12.49 -12.93 7.68
N THR A 554 -13.49 -13.53 8.34
CA THR A 554 -14.58 -14.24 7.67
C THR A 554 -15.48 -13.26 6.91
N ILE A 555 -15.85 -12.14 7.52
CA ILE A 555 -16.65 -11.09 6.87
C ILE A 555 -15.88 -10.45 5.71
N SER A 556 -14.58 -10.21 5.85
CA SER A 556 -13.73 -9.66 4.78
C SER A 556 -13.70 -10.56 3.54
N GLU A 557 -13.63 -11.88 3.72
CA GLU A 557 -13.73 -12.83 2.61
C GLU A 557 -15.10 -12.79 1.94
N VAL A 558 -16.18 -12.79 2.75
CA VAL A 558 -17.56 -12.71 2.23
C VAL A 558 -17.78 -11.43 1.44
N ASP A 559 -17.29 -10.29 1.94
CA ASP A 559 -17.39 -9.00 1.26
C ASP A 559 -16.61 -8.98 -0.07
N MET A 560 -15.42 -9.61 -0.11
CA MET A 560 -14.66 -9.79 -1.34
C MET A 560 -15.41 -10.67 -2.36
N LEU A 561 -16.00 -11.78 -1.91
CA LEU A 561 -16.73 -12.71 -2.79
C LEU A 561 -18.02 -12.06 -3.34
N GLN A 562 -18.75 -11.29 -2.53
CA GLN A 562 -19.89 -10.53 -3.06
C GLN A 562 -19.42 -9.49 -4.08
N SER A 563 -18.30 -8.82 -3.81
CA SER A 563 -17.71 -7.84 -4.72
C SER A 563 -17.40 -8.47 -6.08
N PHE A 564 -16.80 -9.67 -6.09
CA PHE A 564 -16.59 -10.44 -7.33
C PHE A 564 -17.90 -10.75 -8.05
N SER A 565 -18.95 -11.15 -7.33
CA SER A 565 -20.26 -11.43 -7.93
C SER A 565 -20.87 -10.18 -8.59
N ILE A 566 -20.88 -9.02 -7.92
CA ILE A 566 -21.37 -7.75 -8.51
C ILE A 566 -20.60 -7.40 -9.78
N VAL A 567 -19.27 -7.41 -9.69
CA VAL A 567 -18.39 -7.05 -10.81
C VAL A 567 -18.62 -8.00 -11.99
N SER A 568 -18.78 -9.29 -11.71
CA SER A 568 -19.01 -10.32 -12.72
C SER A 568 -20.33 -10.12 -13.46
N ASP A 569 -21.40 -9.80 -12.74
CA ASP A 569 -22.70 -9.52 -13.35
C ASP A 569 -22.68 -8.23 -14.17
N ASN A 570 -22.16 -7.15 -13.60
CA ASN A 570 -22.13 -5.82 -14.24
C ASN A 570 -21.33 -5.83 -15.55
N TYR A 571 -20.22 -6.56 -15.59
CA TYR A 571 -19.29 -6.56 -16.72
C TYR A 571 -19.34 -7.85 -17.56
N LYS A 572 -20.30 -8.73 -17.26
CA LYS A 572 -20.53 -10.01 -17.95
C LYS A 572 -19.27 -10.86 -17.98
N PHE A 573 -18.68 -11.09 -16.81
CA PHE A 573 -17.56 -12.00 -16.66
C PHE A 573 -18.06 -13.44 -16.57
N VAL A 574 -17.20 -14.38 -16.93
CA VAL A 574 -17.53 -15.82 -16.97
C VAL A 574 -16.65 -16.60 -16.01
N ARG A 575 -17.22 -17.65 -15.41
CA ARG A 575 -16.46 -18.59 -14.59
C ARG A 575 -15.37 -19.24 -15.45
N PRO A 576 -14.08 -19.15 -15.07
CA PRO A 576 -13.03 -19.87 -15.76
C PRO A 576 -13.08 -21.37 -15.42
N GLU A 577 -12.66 -22.21 -16.35
CA GLU A 577 -12.43 -23.63 -16.15
C GLU A 577 -10.94 -23.87 -15.87
N LEU A 578 -10.62 -24.39 -14.68
CA LEU A 578 -9.24 -24.73 -14.35
C LEU A 578 -8.90 -26.11 -14.91
N VAL A 579 -7.94 -26.20 -15.81
CA VAL A 579 -7.51 -27.47 -16.42
C VAL A 579 -6.20 -27.97 -15.82
N ASN A 580 -5.99 -29.29 -15.84
CA ASN A 580 -4.73 -29.90 -15.39
C ASN A 580 -3.69 -30.00 -16.49
N ASP A 581 -4.09 -29.80 -17.74
CA ASP A 581 -3.15 -29.72 -18.84
C ASP A 581 -2.69 -28.29 -19.10
N ARG A 582 -1.59 -28.14 -19.85
CA ARG A 582 -0.99 -26.84 -20.18
C ARG A 582 -1.77 -26.08 -21.27
N ASN A 583 -3.08 -26.25 -21.34
CA ASN A 583 -3.93 -25.65 -22.35
C ASN A 583 -4.49 -24.31 -21.86
N LEU A 584 -4.08 -23.22 -22.51
CA LEU A 584 -4.60 -21.89 -22.24
C LEU A 584 -5.50 -21.45 -23.40
N LYS A 585 -6.78 -21.24 -23.11
CA LYS A 585 -7.79 -20.84 -24.09
C LYS A 585 -8.72 -19.79 -23.48
N MET A 586 -8.51 -18.53 -23.86
CA MET A 586 -9.36 -17.40 -23.51
C MET A 586 -10.06 -16.88 -24.77
N ILE A 587 -11.36 -17.12 -24.90
CA ILE A 587 -12.15 -16.70 -26.07
C ILE A 587 -12.84 -15.38 -25.79
N GLY A 588 -12.71 -14.42 -26.70
CA GLY A 588 -13.25 -13.07 -26.56
C GLY A 588 -12.76 -12.35 -25.32
N CYS A 589 -11.48 -12.54 -24.97
CA CYS A 589 -10.82 -11.90 -23.85
C CYS A 589 -10.75 -10.38 -24.05
N ARG A 590 -11.03 -9.66 -22.96
CA ARG A 590 -11.03 -8.20 -22.90
C ARG A 590 -10.11 -7.73 -21.80
N HIS A 591 -9.47 -6.58 -21.97
CA HIS A 591 -8.77 -5.95 -20.86
C HIS A 591 -9.80 -5.32 -19.89
N PRO A 592 -9.90 -5.81 -18.64
CA PRO A 592 -11.05 -5.50 -17.79
C PRO A 592 -11.11 -4.03 -17.37
N VAL A 593 -9.96 -3.37 -17.16
CA VAL A 593 -9.91 -1.93 -16.86
C VAL A 593 -10.11 -1.08 -18.10
N VAL A 594 -9.29 -1.27 -19.14
CA VAL A 594 -9.34 -0.47 -20.37
C VAL A 594 -10.73 -0.49 -21.01
N GLU A 595 -11.44 -1.62 -20.99
CA GLU A 595 -12.83 -1.72 -21.44
C GLU A 595 -13.77 -0.71 -20.76
N GLN A 596 -13.55 -0.41 -19.47
CA GLN A 596 -14.40 0.51 -18.70
C GLN A 596 -13.98 1.98 -18.82
N VAL A 597 -12.71 2.24 -19.15
CA VAL A 597 -12.17 3.61 -19.23
C VAL A 597 -12.30 4.19 -20.64
N MET A 598 -12.24 3.33 -21.66
CA MET A 598 -12.41 3.75 -23.05
C MET A 598 -13.84 4.23 -23.32
N LYS A 599 -13.96 5.33 -24.07
CA LYS A 599 -15.25 5.83 -24.56
C LYS A 599 -15.77 5.02 -25.75
N ASP A 600 -14.85 4.54 -26.58
CA ASP A 600 -15.14 3.75 -27.76
C ASP A 600 -15.31 2.27 -27.42
N LYS A 601 -15.95 1.53 -28.33
CA LYS A 601 -16.20 0.10 -28.15
C LYS A 601 -14.90 -0.70 -28.11
N TYR A 602 -14.67 -1.43 -27.02
CA TYR A 602 -13.52 -2.32 -26.88
C TYR A 602 -13.60 -3.53 -27.84
N VAL A 603 -12.46 -3.92 -28.44
CA VAL A 603 -12.38 -5.04 -29.39
C VAL A 603 -11.88 -6.31 -28.66
N PRO A 604 -12.72 -7.35 -28.51
CA PRO A 604 -12.31 -8.58 -27.83
C PRO A 604 -11.40 -9.46 -28.71
N ASN A 605 -10.41 -10.09 -28.09
CA ASN A 605 -9.41 -10.94 -28.75
C ASN A 605 -9.33 -12.34 -28.13
N ASP A 606 -9.04 -13.33 -28.97
CA ASP A 606 -8.88 -14.71 -28.53
C ASP A 606 -7.40 -14.95 -28.21
N ILE A 607 -7.12 -15.66 -27.13
CA ILE A 607 -5.78 -16.10 -26.72
C ILE A 607 -5.81 -17.62 -26.64
N VAL A 608 -5.09 -18.29 -27.54
CA VAL A 608 -5.08 -19.75 -27.62
C VAL A 608 -3.63 -20.24 -27.68
N MET A 609 -3.20 -20.90 -26.60
CA MET A 609 -1.92 -21.59 -26.46
C MET A 609 -2.22 -23.02 -26.01
N ASP A 610 -2.47 -23.88 -27.00
CA ASP A 610 -2.78 -25.30 -26.80
C ASP A 610 -1.55 -26.10 -26.32
N LYS A 611 -1.68 -27.43 -26.19
CA LYS A 611 -0.59 -28.34 -25.80
C LYS A 611 0.62 -28.29 -26.73
N THR A 612 0.42 -27.86 -27.97
CA THR A 612 1.47 -27.78 -28.98
C THR A 612 2.04 -26.37 -29.11
N THR A 613 1.42 -25.36 -28.51
CA THR A 613 1.77 -23.95 -28.66
C THR A 613 2.18 -23.38 -27.32
N ASP A 614 3.47 -23.16 -27.13
CA ASP A 614 4.03 -22.55 -25.92
C ASP A 614 4.30 -21.06 -26.11
N ILE A 615 4.61 -20.64 -27.34
CA ILE A 615 5.03 -19.26 -27.64
C ILE A 615 4.10 -18.63 -28.67
N LEU A 616 3.59 -17.44 -28.38
CA LEU A 616 2.96 -16.54 -29.35
C LEU A 616 3.92 -15.40 -29.68
N LEU A 617 4.41 -15.37 -30.92
CA LEU A 617 5.20 -14.27 -31.44
C LEU A 617 4.26 -13.22 -32.04
N ILE A 618 4.17 -12.06 -31.40
CA ILE A 618 3.21 -11.00 -31.69
C ILE A 618 3.90 -9.90 -32.51
N THR A 619 3.40 -9.68 -33.72
CA THR A 619 3.90 -8.62 -34.61
C THR A 619 2.83 -7.58 -34.92
N GLY A 620 3.27 -6.41 -35.39
CA GLY A 620 2.38 -5.34 -35.82
C GLY A 620 2.84 -3.95 -35.39
N PRO A 621 2.19 -2.90 -35.91
CA PRO A 621 2.58 -1.52 -35.65
C PRO A 621 2.56 -1.16 -34.16
N ASN A 622 3.36 -0.16 -33.79
CA ASN A 622 3.27 0.47 -32.48
C ASN A 622 1.91 1.17 -32.35
N MET A 623 1.33 1.20 -31.14
CA MET A 623 -0.05 1.64 -30.87
C MET A 623 -1.18 0.73 -31.39
N ALA A 624 -0.87 -0.39 -32.05
CA ALA A 624 -1.89 -1.31 -32.54
C ALA A 624 -2.56 -2.14 -31.41
N GLY A 625 -1.98 -2.16 -30.20
CA GLY A 625 -2.55 -2.84 -29.03
C GLY A 625 -1.83 -4.12 -28.60
N LYS A 626 -0.59 -4.35 -29.07
CA LYS A 626 0.26 -5.50 -28.68
C LYS A 626 0.42 -5.61 -27.16
N SER A 627 0.85 -4.54 -26.51
CA SER A 627 1.05 -4.49 -25.05
C SER A 627 -0.28 -4.68 -24.30
N THR A 628 -1.38 -4.10 -24.78
CA THR A 628 -2.72 -4.29 -24.19
C THR A 628 -3.16 -5.76 -24.26
N TYR A 629 -2.89 -6.43 -25.39
CA TYR A 629 -3.20 -7.85 -25.60
C TYR A 629 -2.40 -8.78 -24.65
N MET A 630 -1.14 -8.44 -24.37
CA MET A 630 -0.33 -9.16 -23.37
C MET A 630 -0.82 -8.90 -21.94
N ARG A 631 -1.03 -7.63 -21.58
CA ARG A 631 -1.51 -7.24 -20.23
C ARG A 631 -2.85 -7.87 -19.90
N GLN A 632 -3.80 -7.93 -20.85
CA GLN A 632 -5.10 -8.57 -20.58
C GLN A 632 -4.97 -10.07 -20.28
N CYS A 633 -3.99 -10.78 -20.85
CA CYS A 633 -3.75 -12.19 -20.56
C CYS A 633 -3.32 -12.37 -19.09
N ALA A 634 -2.30 -11.62 -18.68
CA ALA A 634 -1.75 -11.68 -17.33
C ALA A 634 -2.79 -11.30 -16.26
N ILE A 635 -3.53 -10.20 -16.50
CA ILE A 635 -4.59 -9.76 -15.58
C ILE A 635 -5.71 -10.80 -15.50
N THR A 636 -6.07 -11.45 -16.62
CA THR A 636 -7.08 -12.50 -16.62
C THR A 636 -6.65 -13.72 -15.82
N VAL A 637 -5.37 -14.11 -15.91
CA VAL A 637 -4.79 -15.18 -15.09
C VAL A 637 -4.85 -14.82 -13.60
N ILE A 638 -4.46 -13.59 -13.24
CA ILE A 638 -4.52 -13.10 -11.86
C ILE A 638 -5.97 -13.11 -11.36
N MET A 639 -6.92 -12.59 -12.13
CA MET A 639 -8.35 -12.59 -11.77
C MET A 639 -8.90 -14.01 -11.53
N ALA A 640 -8.53 -14.97 -12.38
CA ALA A 640 -8.87 -16.37 -12.14
C ALA A 640 -8.23 -16.87 -10.83
N GLN A 641 -6.92 -16.69 -10.65
CA GLN A 641 -6.19 -17.17 -9.46
C GLN A 641 -6.47 -16.40 -8.16
N ILE A 642 -7.28 -15.35 -8.16
CA ILE A 642 -7.88 -14.79 -6.93
C ILE A 642 -9.29 -15.34 -6.64
N GLY A 643 -9.84 -16.17 -7.52
CA GLY A 643 -11.19 -16.74 -7.42
C GLY A 643 -12.30 -15.86 -8.00
N CYS A 644 -11.96 -14.88 -8.85
CA CYS A 644 -12.92 -14.02 -9.54
C CYS A 644 -13.27 -14.58 -10.93
N PHE A 645 -14.44 -14.25 -11.46
CA PHE A 645 -14.75 -14.55 -12.86
C PHE A 645 -13.98 -13.62 -13.80
N VAL A 646 -13.82 -14.03 -15.04
CA VAL A 646 -12.88 -13.42 -15.99
C VAL A 646 -13.56 -12.70 -17.16
N PRO A 647 -12.93 -11.67 -17.75
CA PRO A 647 -13.50 -10.84 -18.82
C PRO A 647 -13.48 -11.52 -20.21
N CYS A 648 -13.95 -12.76 -20.29
CA CYS A 648 -13.98 -13.57 -21.51
C CYS A 648 -15.41 -13.97 -21.90
N LYS A 649 -15.59 -14.55 -23.09
CA LYS A 649 -16.79 -15.34 -23.44
C LYS A 649 -16.69 -16.77 -22.93
N SER A 650 -15.49 -17.34 -22.95
CA SER A 650 -15.15 -18.59 -22.28
C SER A 650 -13.66 -18.59 -21.95
N CYS A 651 -13.29 -19.25 -20.86
CA CYS A 651 -11.91 -19.31 -20.40
C CYS A 651 -11.61 -20.70 -19.85
N SER A 652 -10.55 -21.33 -20.36
CA SER A 652 -9.95 -22.55 -19.84
C SER A 652 -8.47 -22.28 -19.66
N MET A 653 -7.91 -22.53 -18.48
CA MET A 653 -6.50 -22.23 -18.20
C MET A 653 -5.89 -23.16 -17.16
N PRO A 654 -4.57 -23.43 -17.23
CA PRO A 654 -3.85 -24.05 -16.13
C PRO A 654 -3.71 -23.07 -14.96
N ILE A 655 -3.27 -23.59 -13.81
CA ILE A 655 -2.83 -22.76 -12.69
C ILE A 655 -1.36 -22.42 -12.93
N PHE A 656 -1.05 -21.12 -12.99
CA PHE A 656 0.31 -20.63 -13.15
C PHE A 656 0.99 -20.49 -11.78
N ASP A 657 2.30 -20.73 -11.76
CA ASP A 657 3.14 -20.57 -10.55
C ASP A 657 3.83 -19.21 -10.49
N LYS A 658 4.25 -18.66 -11.64
CA LYS A 658 4.91 -17.35 -11.74
C LYS A 658 4.46 -16.56 -12.97
N ILE A 659 4.45 -15.23 -12.86
CA ILE A 659 4.30 -14.31 -13.99
C ILE A 659 5.52 -13.40 -14.07
N PHE A 660 6.16 -13.37 -15.24
CA PHE A 660 7.26 -12.47 -15.56
C PHE A 660 6.81 -11.46 -16.61
N THR A 661 7.07 -10.18 -16.37
CA THR A 661 6.76 -9.13 -17.34
C THR A 661 7.95 -8.24 -17.62
N ARG A 662 8.15 -7.96 -18.90
CA ARG A 662 8.96 -6.87 -19.44
C ARG A 662 8.05 -6.05 -20.34
N ILE A 663 7.22 -5.18 -19.77
CA ILE A 663 6.26 -4.38 -20.55
C ILE A 663 6.48 -2.90 -20.27
N GLY A 664 7.18 -2.23 -21.19
CA GLY A 664 7.50 -0.81 -21.11
C GLY A 664 8.82 -0.53 -20.38
N ALA A 665 9.55 0.48 -20.85
CA ALA A 665 10.70 1.03 -20.16
C ALA A 665 10.26 2.26 -19.37
N THR A 666 10.35 2.21 -18.05
CA THR A 666 10.49 3.43 -17.25
C THR A 666 11.98 3.57 -16.97
N ASP A 667 12.56 4.68 -17.40
CA ASP A 667 13.95 4.99 -17.07
C ASP A 667 14.12 4.97 -15.56
N ASP A 668 15.08 4.19 -15.07
CA ASP A 668 15.57 4.33 -13.71
C ASP A 668 16.77 5.27 -13.72
N LEU A 669 16.47 6.57 -13.81
CA LEU A 669 17.47 7.64 -13.75
C LEU A 669 18.24 7.64 -12.41
N VAL A 670 17.71 6.99 -11.37
CA VAL A 670 18.25 7.03 -10.01
C VAL A 670 19.33 5.97 -9.81
N SER A 671 19.18 4.77 -10.38
CA SER A 671 20.17 3.69 -10.26
C SER A 671 21.38 3.85 -11.19
N GLY A 672 21.33 4.76 -12.17
CA GLY A 672 22.42 5.00 -13.11
C GLY A 672 22.67 3.86 -14.10
N GLU A 673 21.77 2.87 -14.17
CA GLU A 673 21.88 1.75 -15.10
C GLU A 673 21.28 2.10 -16.47
N SER A 674 21.87 1.56 -17.54
CA SER A 674 21.30 1.74 -18.89
C SER A 674 20.00 0.98 -19.04
N THR A 675 19.06 1.51 -19.82
CA THR A 675 17.77 0.87 -20.12
C THR A 675 17.93 -0.55 -20.65
N PHE A 676 18.96 -0.78 -21.46
CA PHE A 676 19.31 -2.10 -21.98
C PHE A 676 19.81 -3.06 -20.89
N MET A 677 20.61 -2.58 -19.92
CA MET A 677 21.08 -3.44 -18.82
C MET A 677 19.91 -3.88 -17.92
N VAL A 678 19.00 -2.95 -17.58
CA VAL A 678 17.79 -3.27 -16.81
C VAL A 678 16.96 -4.32 -17.55
N GLU A 679 16.77 -4.13 -18.85
CA GLU A 679 16.06 -5.07 -19.71
C GLU A 679 16.70 -6.47 -19.74
N MET A 680 18.03 -6.56 -19.83
CA MET A 680 18.75 -7.84 -19.80
C MET A 680 18.68 -8.50 -18.42
N LYS A 681 18.71 -7.74 -17.32
CA LYS A 681 18.50 -8.28 -15.96
C LYS A 681 17.10 -8.85 -15.78
N GLU A 682 16.07 -8.15 -16.26
CA GLU A 682 14.68 -8.61 -16.21
C GLU A 682 14.47 -9.88 -17.06
N ALA A 683 15.07 -9.92 -18.26
CA ALA A 683 15.05 -11.11 -19.10
C ALA A 683 15.81 -12.28 -18.46
N ASN A 684 17.00 -12.03 -17.90
CA ASN A 684 17.79 -13.04 -17.21
C ASN A 684 17.02 -13.63 -16.02
N TYR A 685 16.37 -12.78 -15.22
CA TYR A 685 15.55 -13.22 -14.10
C TYR A 685 14.40 -14.13 -14.55
N ALA A 686 13.71 -13.77 -15.64
CA ALA A 686 12.66 -14.61 -16.19
C ALA A 686 13.19 -15.97 -16.66
N ILE A 687 14.29 -16.01 -17.42
CA ILE A 687 14.82 -17.28 -17.93
C ILE A 687 15.47 -18.15 -16.85
N SER A 688 15.95 -17.57 -15.74
CA SER A 688 16.57 -18.33 -14.65
C SER A 688 15.54 -18.92 -13.68
N GLU A 689 14.40 -18.24 -13.49
CA GLU A 689 13.41 -18.61 -12.47
C GLU A 689 12.13 -19.21 -13.02
N ALA A 690 11.84 -19.06 -14.31
CA ALA A 690 10.63 -19.58 -14.92
C ALA A 690 10.63 -21.11 -14.97
N THR A 691 9.45 -21.68 -14.76
CA THR A 691 9.16 -23.10 -14.93
C THR A 691 8.24 -23.30 -16.15
N GLU A 692 7.95 -24.56 -16.49
CA GLU A 692 6.99 -24.87 -17.55
C GLU A 692 5.54 -24.41 -17.25
N ASN A 693 5.25 -24.11 -15.98
CA ASN A 693 3.96 -23.61 -15.50
C ASN A 693 3.94 -22.09 -15.32
N SER A 694 4.99 -21.39 -15.76
CA SER A 694 5.06 -19.93 -15.67
C SER A 694 4.52 -19.24 -16.93
N LEU A 695 4.12 -17.98 -16.78
CA LEU A 695 3.72 -17.08 -17.87
C LEU A 695 4.78 -16.00 -18.07
N ILE A 696 5.34 -15.89 -19.27
CA ILE A 696 6.35 -14.89 -19.63
C ILE A 696 5.75 -13.90 -20.64
N LEU A 697 5.88 -12.60 -20.37
CA LEU A 697 5.43 -11.53 -21.26
C LEU A 697 6.61 -10.60 -21.57
N PHE A 698 7.10 -10.66 -22.80
CA PHE A 698 8.18 -9.80 -23.28
C PHE A 698 7.67 -8.83 -24.35
N ASP A 699 7.80 -7.53 -24.08
CA ASP A 699 7.46 -6.47 -25.01
C ASP A 699 8.71 -5.83 -25.59
N GLU A 700 8.97 -6.13 -26.86
CA GLU A 700 9.96 -5.45 -27.68
C GLU A 700 11.40 -5.60 -27.17
N LEU A 701 11.75 -6.81 -26.73
CA LEU A 701 13.08 -7.14 -26.21
C LEU A 701 14.19 -6.91 -27.26
N GLY A 702 15.32 -6.35 -26.85
CA GLY A 702 16.51 -6.08 -27.67
C GLY A 702 16.60 -4.66 -28.23
N ARG A 703 15.65 -3.76 -27.93
CA ARG A 703 15.58 -2.42 -28.56
C ARG A 703 16.68 -1.43 -28.16
N GLY A 704 17.24 -1.58 -26.97
CA GLY A 704 18.20 -0.62 -26.42
C GLY A 704 19.63 -0.69 -26.99
N THR A 705 19.89 -1.51 -28.01
CA THR A 705 21.23 -1.79 -28.55
C THR A 705 21.26 -1.81 -30.09
N ALA A 706 22.42 -2.09 -30.68
CA ALA A 706 22.58 -2.26 -32.12
C ALA A 706 21.59 -3.32 -32.65
N THR A 707 20.97 -3.03 -33.80
CA THR A 707 19.83 -3.80 -34.32
C THR A 707 20.10 -5.31 -34.43
N TYR A 708 21.28 -5.69 -34.94
CA TYR A 708 21.65 -7.10 -35.09
C TYR A 708 21.95 -7.77 -33.75
N ASP A 709 22.60 -7.08 -32.81
CA ASP A 709 22.89 -7.62 -31.49
C ASP A 709 21.59 -7.84 -30.70
N GLY A 710 20.69 -6.86 -30.74
CA GLY A 710 19.37 -6.93 -30.10
C GLY A 710 18.51 -8.06 -30.66
N MET A 711 18.46 -8.19 -31.99
CA MET A 711 17.75 -9.28 -32.67
C MET A 711 18.33 -10.65 -32.33
N SER A 712 19.66 -10.79 -32.33
CA SER A 712 20.34 -12.05 -32.03
C SER A 712 20.08 -12.50 -30.60
N LEU A 713 20.11 -11.58 -29.63
CA LEU A 713 19.76 -11.87 -28.24
C LEU A 713 18.29 -12.24 -28.07
N ALA A 714 17.39 -11.49 -28.71
CA ALA A 714 15.96 -11.80 -28.67
C ALA A 714 15.67 -13.20 -29.23
N GLN A 715 16.30 -13.58 -30.34
CA GLN A 715 16.19 -14.92 -30.92
C GLN A 715 16.73 -15.98 -29.96
N ALA A 716 17.96 -15.83 -29.45
CA ALA A 716 18.57 -16.80 -28.56
C ALA A 716 17.75 -17.02 -27.28
N ILE A 717 17.17 -15.95 -26.71
CA ILE A 717 16.29 -16.03 -25.55
C ILE A 717 14.99 -16.78 -25.90
N LEU A 718 14.40 -16.52 -27.06
CA LEU A 718 13.20 -17.20 -27.53
C LEU A 718 13.43 -18.70 -27.73
N GLU A 719 14.55 -19.08 -28.36
CA GLU A 719 14.98 -20.46 -28.55
C GLU A 719 15.23 -21.15 -27.21
N TYR A 720 15.91 -20.48 -26.27
CA TYR A 720 16.15 -21.01 -24.93
C TYR A 720 14.84 -21.29 -24.17
N ILE A 721 13.88 -20.36 -24.23
CA ILE A 721 12.55 -20.56 -23.64
C ILE A 721 11.85 -21.74 -24.30
N HIS A 722 11.88 -21.84 -25.63
CA HIS A 722 11.26 -22.91 -26.40
C HIS A 722 11.83 -24.30 -26.07
N ASP A 723 13.15 -24.43 -26.02
CA ASP A 723 13.82 -25.72 -25.90
C ASP A 723 14.02 -26.18 -24.46
N LYS A 724 14.30 -25.27 -23.54
CA LYS A 724 14.69 -25.59 -22.16
C LYS A 724 13.56 -25.38 -21.15
N ILE A 725 12.89 -24.23 -21.19
CA ILE A 725 11.95 -23.83 -20.13
C ILE A 725 10.53 -24.34 -20.42
N ARG A 726 10.07 -24.16 -21.66
CA ARG A 726 8.70 -24.45 -22.10
C ARG A 726 7.62 -23.69 -21.32
N ALA A 727 7.93 -22.48 -20.83
CA ALA A 727 6.91 -21.61 -20.24
C ALA A 727 5.95 -21.08 -21.31
N LYS A 728 4.69 -20.80 -20.93
CA LYS A 728 3.77 -20.09 -21.84
C LYS A 728 4.27 -18.66 -22.02
N THR A 729 4.51 -18.25 -23.26
CA THR A 729 5.23 -17.00 -23.55
C THR A 729 4.50 -16.17 -24.60
N MET A 730 4.26 -14.90 -24.29
CA MET A 730 3.80 -13.90 -25.24
C MET A 730 4.97 -12.96 -25.53
N PHE A 731 5.47 -13.01 -26.76
CA PHE A 731 6.64 -12.25 -27.18
C PHE A 731 6.24 -11.24 -28.25
N SER A 732 6.15 -9.96 -27.89
CA SER A 732 5.92 -8.88 -28.84
C SER A 732 7.26 -8.42 -29.42
N THR A 733 7.36 -8.33 -30.74
CA THR A 733 8.59 -7.91 -31.42
C THR A 733 8.33 -6.92 -32.55
N HIS A 734 9.40 -6.20 -32.90
CA HIS A 734 9.50 -5.38 -34.11
C HIS A 734 10.47 -5.96 -35.13
N TYR A 735 11.22 -6.99 -34.76
CA TYR A 735 12.07 -7.74 -35.67
C TYR A 735 11.19 -8.67 -36.49
N HIS A 736 10.88 -8.28 -37.72
CA HIS A 736 10.09 -9.08 -38.65
C HIS A 736 10.83 -10.37 -39.04
N GLU A 737 12.15 -10.33 -39.00
CA GLU A 737 13.06 -11.44 -39.25
C GLU A 737 12.79 -12.64 -38.33
N LEU A 738 12.37 -12.39 -37.08
CA LEU A 738 12.06 -13.45 -36.11
C LEU A 738 10.80 -14.26 -36.47
N THR A 739 9.95 -13.75 -37.36
CA THR A 739 8.71 -14.46 -37.75
C THR A 739 9.00 -15.76 -38.51
N VAL A 740 10.17 -15.88 -39.14
CA VAL A 740 10.58 -17.09 -39.84
C VAL A 740 10.77 -18.27 -38.89
N LEU A 741 11.04 -18.02 -37.61
CA LEU A 741 11.28 -19.03 -36.59
C LEU A 741 10.09 -19.98 -36.37
N GLU A 742 8.87 -19.62 -36.77
CA GLU A 742 7.71 -20.53 -36.72
C GLU A 742 7.93 -21.80 -37.55
N LYS A 743 8.81 -21.76 -38.57
CA LYS A 743 9.15 -22.93 -39.38
C LYS A 743 10.03 -23.94 -38.62
N ASP A 744 10.92 -23.44 -37.77
CA ASP A 744 11.94 -24.24 -37.08
C ASP A 744 11.52 -24.60 -35.65
N LEU A 745 10.82 -23.70 -34.97
CA LEU A 745 10.35 -23.84 -33.59
C LEU A 745 8.91 -24.37 -33.55
N LYS A 746 8.76 -25.69 -33.39
CA LYS A 746 7.48 -26.42 -33.43
C LYS A 746 6.42 -25.91 -32.45
N HIS A 747 6.82 -25.28 -31.35
CA HIS A 747 5.90 -24.78 -30.32
C HIS A 747 5.68 -23.27 -30.38
N LEU A 748 6.16 -22.60 -31.43
CA LEU A 748 5.95 -21.18 -31.70
C LEU A 748 4.84 -20.99 -32.74
N LYS A 749 3.97 -20.02 -32.52
CA LYS A 749 3.01 -19.54 -33.53
C LYS A 749 3.08 -18.03 -33.70
N ASN A 750 2.99 -17.58 -34.96
CA ASN A 750 2.90 -16.16 -35.26
C ASN A 750 1.46 -15.66 -35.13
N VAL A 751 1.33 -14.49 -34.50
CA VAL A 751 0.09 -13.71 -34.48
C VAL A 751 0.41 -12.24 -34.78
N HIS A 752 -0.56 -11.52 -35.33
CA HIS A 752 -0.39 -10.11 -35.60
C HIS A 752 -1.63 -9.29 -35.32
N VAL A 753 -1.42 -8.00 -35.08
CA VAL A 753 -2.51 -7.04 -35.00
C VAL A 753 -2.93 -6.62 -36.41
N SER A 754 -4.22 -6.74 -36.73
CA SER A 754 -4.76 -6.31 -38.01
C SER A 754 -4.92 -4.79 -38.12
N ALA A 755 -4.59 -4.27 -39.30
CA ALA A 755 -4.80 -2.89 -39.71
C ALA A 755 -5.41 -2.88 -41.12
N ILE A 756 -6.24 -1.87 -41.39
CA ILE A 756 -6.78 -1.60 -42.74
C ILE A 756 -6.16 -0.31 -43.25
N GLU A 757 -5.76 -0.30 -44.51
CA GLU A 757 -5.31 0.88 -45.24
C GLU A 757 -6.40 1.27 -46.24
N GLU A 758 -7.01 2.43 -46.06
CA GLU A 758 -8.01 3.02 -46.98
C GLU A 758 -7.61 4.47 -47.26
N ASP A 759 -7.54 4.85 -48.54
CA ASP A 759 -7.19 6.22 -49.00
C ASP A 759 -5.90 6.81 -48.38
N GLY A 760 -4.88 5.96 -48.17
CA GLY A 760 -3.61 6.36 -47.54
C GLY A 760 -3.69 6.60 -46.03
N LYS A 761 -4.83 6.28 -45.38
CA LYS A 761 -5.01 6.31 -43.93
C LYS A 761 -5.04 4.89 -43.38
N ILE A 762 -4.20 4.65 -42.37
CA ILE A 762 -4.19 3.39 -41.63
C ILE A 762 -5.16 3.47 -40.45
N THR A 763 -6.09 2.52 -40.38
CA THR A 763 -7.01 2.34 -39.24
C THR A 763 -6.65 1.04 -38.52
N PHE A 764 -6.31 1.15 -37.24
CA PHE A 764 -6.03 -0.02 -36.40
C PHE A 764 -7.34 -0.67 -35.97
N LEU A 765 -7.54 -1.94 -36.33
CA LEU A 765 -8.75 -2.68 -35.93
C LEU A 765 -8.64 -3.25 -34.52
N HIS A 766 -7.45 -3.23 -33.91
CA HIS A 766 -7.16 -3.81 -32.61
C HIS A 766 -7.54 -5.30 -32.47
N LYS A 767 -7.72 -6.00 -33.60
CA LYS A 767 -8.06 -7.42 -33.67
C LYS A 767 -6.82 -8.23 -34.00
N ILE A 768 -6.52 -9.24 -33.18
CA ILE A 768 -5.44 -10.20 -33.40
C ILE A 768 -5.87 -11.26 -34.41
N LYS A 769 -5.00 -11.56 -35.37
CA LYS A 769 -5.17 -12.61 -36.38
C LYS A 769 -3.94 -13.53 -36.40
N PRO A 770 -4.10 -14.81 -36.80
CA PRO A 770 -2.97 -15.72 -36.99
C PRO A 770 -2.08 -15.28 -38.16
N GLY A 771 -0.80 -15.67 -38.11
CA GLY A 771 0.22 -15.33 -39.11
C GLY A 771 1.01 -14.07 -38.75
N SER A 772 2.03 -13.76 -39.54
CA SER A 772 2.85 -12.55 -39.42
C SER A 772 2.33 -11.41 -40.30
N VAL A 773 2.84 -10.20 -40.08
CA VAL A 773 2.57 -9.04 -40.93
C VAL A 773 3.55 -9.00 -42.11
N ASP A 774 3.03 -8.81 -43.33
CA ASP A 774 3.83 -8.74 -44.56
C ASP A 774 4.61 -7.42 -44.74
N LYS A 775 4.27 -6.34 -44.00
CA LYS A 775 4.84 -4.99 -44.15
C LYS A 775 4.99 -4.24 -42.82
N SER A 776 5.98 -3.35 -42.75
CA SER A 776 6.12 -2.39 -41.64
C SER A 776 5.31 -1.11 -41.89
N TYR A 777 4.54 -0.68 -40.89
CA TYR A 777 3.66 0.50 -41.00
C TYR A 777 4.24 1.77 -40.34
N GLY A 778 5.53 1.79 -40.02
CA GLY A 778 6.15 2.90 -39.29
C GLY A 778 5.98 4.27 -39.96
N ILE A 779 6.13 4.34 -41.29
CA ILE A 779 5.96 5.58 -42.06
C ILE A 779 4.48 6.01 -42.12
N HIS A 780 3.56 5.06 -42.13
CA HIS A 780 2.12 5.34 -42.09
C HIS A 780 1.67 5.88 -40.72
N VAL A 781 2.27 5.40 -39.62
CA VAL A 781 2.06 5.97 -38.28
C VAL A 781 2.57 7.41 -38.22
N ALA A 782 3.71 7.71 -38.85
CA ALA A 782 4.22 9.07 -38.97
C ALA A 782 3.24 10.01 -39.71
N SER A 783 2.53 9.49 -40.73
CA SER A 783 1.45 10.22 -41.41
C SER A 783 0.27 10.54 -40.48
N LEU A 784 -0.16 9.58 -39.64
CA LEU A 784 -1.19 9.81 -38.62
C LEU A 784 -0.79 10.88 -37.59
N ALA A 785 0.50 10.98 -37.28
CA ALA A 785 1.05 12.01 -36.39
C ALA A 785 1.14 13.41 -37.05
N LYS A 786 0.67 13.56 -38.31
CA LYS A 786 0.69 14.80 -39.10
C LYS A 786 2.10 15.35 -39.34
N LEU A 787 3.08 14.47 -39.55
CA LEU A 787 4.41 14.87 -40.03
C LEU A 787 4.32 15.43 -41.46
N PRO A 788 5.23 16.33 -41.88
CA PRO A 788 5.17 16.93 -43.21
C PRO A 788 5.21 15.89 -44.35
N ASP A 789 4.35 16.04 -45.36
CA ASP A 789 4.26 15.10 -46.50
C ASP A 789 5.59 14.93 -47.24
N SER A 790 6.39 15.99 -47.33
CA SER A 790 7.72 15.95 -47.92
C SER A 790 8.69 15.05 -47.16
N LEU A 791 8.56 14.97 -45.83
CA LEU A 791 9.35 14.08 -44.97
C LEU A 791 8.89 12.64 -45.12
N ILE A 792 7.58 12.40 -45.14
CA ILE A 792 6.98 11.05 -45.32
C ILE A 792 7.43 10.47 -46.66
N LYS A 793 7.28 11.24 -47.75
CA LYS A 793 7.71 10.84 -49.09
C LYS A 793 9.21 10.51 -49.13
N ARG A 794 10.04 11.31 -48.46
CA ARG A 794 11.48 11.05 -48.37
C ARG A 794 11.78 9.77 -47.57
N ALA A 795 11.04 9.51 -46.49
CA ALA A 795 11.20 8.28 -45.71
C ALA A 795 10.85 7.04 -46.55
N ASP A 796 9.79 7.08 -47.38
CA ASP A 796 9.41 5.98 -48.27
C ASP A 796 10.46 5.69 -49.35
N GLU A 797 11.06 6.75 -49.92
CA GLU A 797 12.18 6.61 -50.86
C GLU A 797 13.37 5.89 -50.21
N ILE A 798 13.69 6.24 -48.96
CA ILE A 798 14.78 5.62 -48.20
C ILE A 798 14.46 4.17 -47.86
N LEU A 799 13.24 3.87 -47.40
CA LEU A 799 12.80 2.50 -47.09
C LEU A 799 12.91 1.59 -48.32
N SER A 800 12.44 2.08 -49.47
CA SER A 800 12.52 1.35 -50.75
C SER A 800 13.96 0.98 -51.16
N ILE A 801 14.96 1.79 -50.76
CA ILE A 801 16.38 1.49 -51.01
C ILE A 801 16.86 0.35 -50.10
N TYR A 802 16.46 0.35 -48.82
CA TYR A 802 16.84 -0.68 -47.86
C TYR A 802 16.19 -2.03 -48.17
N GLU A 803 14.90 -2.06 -48.51
CA GLU A 803 14.21 -3.28 -48.92
C GLU A 803 14.87 -3.90 -50.17
N LYS A 804 15.22 -3.08 -51.18
CA LYS A 804 15.95 -3.55 -52.37
C LYS A 804 17.37 -4.05 -52.07
N LYS A 805 18.01 -3.56 -51.00
CA LYS A 805 19.34 -4.01 -50.56
C LYS A 805 19.28 -5.36 -49.85
N ASN A 806 18.23 -5.62 -49.06
CA ASN A 806 18.05 -6.90 -48.35
C ASN A 806 17.67 -8.03 -49.32
N VAL A 807 16.87 -7.76 -50.36
CA VAL A 807 16.53 -8.77 -51.40
C VAL A 807 17.75 -9.25 -52.20
N LYS A 808 18.85 -8.47 -52.26
CA LYS A 808 20.11 -8.90 -52.89
C LYS A 808 21.07 -9.67 -51.96
N LYS A 809 20.74 -9.81 -50.68
CA LYS A 809 21.59 -10.45 -49.65
C LYS A 809 21.00 -11.73 -49.05
N GLU A 810 19.86 -12.22 -49.54
CA GLU A 810 19.22 -13.46 -49.04
C GLU A 810 19.92 -14.78 -49.44
N THR A 811 21.14 -14.74 -49.96
CA THR A 811 21.98 -15.93 -50.09
C THR A 811 23.25 -15.76 -49.26
N PHE A 812 23.33 -16.58 -48.20
CA PHE A 812 24.46 -16.84 -47.28
C PHE A 812 24.60 -16.00 -46.00
N THR A 813 24.11 -16.55 -44.88
CA THR A 813 24.83 -16.90 -43.63
C THR A 813 23.76 -17.45 -42.66
N GLN A 814 23.82 -18.69 -42.12
CA GLN A 814 24.81 -19.18 -41.17
C GLN A 814 24.78 -20.73 -41.08
N THR A 815 25.94 -21.38 -41.24
CA THR A 815 26.20 -22.82 -41.05
C THR A 815 26.49 -23.08 -39.56
N SER A 816 25.84 -24.05 -38.90
CA SER A 816 26.31 -25.43 -38.61
C SER A 816 25.34 -26.02 -37.55
N LEU A 817 24.89 -27.29 -37.57
CA LEU A 817 25.67 -28.51 -37.31
C LEU A 817 24.75 -29.77 -37.50
N PHE A 818 25.21 -30.78 -38.27
CA PHE A 818 24.65 -32.13 -38.55
C PHE A 818 23.40 -32.18 -39.47
N GLU A 819 23.33 -32.87 -40.62
CA GLU A 819 23.88 -34.15 -41.08
C GLU A 819 24.14 -34.15 -42.61
N LEU A 820 25.03 -35.06 -43.04
CA LEU A 820 25.55 -35.24 -44.40
C LEU A 820 24.50 -35.76 -45.40
N SER A 821 24.38 -35.09 -46.55
CA SER A 821 24.24 -35.76 -47.86
C SER A 821 24.68 -34.82 -48.98
N GLU A 822 25.69 -35.27 -49.73
CA GLU A 822 26.28 -34.58 -50.88
C GLU A 822 25.25 -34.32 -51.98
N SER A 823 25.10 -33.05 -52.35
CA SER A 823 24.64 -32.67 -53.69
C SER A 823 25.27 -31.32 -54.05
N GLU A 824 26.21 -31.37 -55.00
CA GLU A 824 26.95 -30.25 -55.53
C GLU A 824 26.01 -29.16 -56.09
N VAL A 825 26.11 -27.94 -55.57
CA VAL A 825 25.55 -26.75 -56.18
C VAL A 825 26.71 -25.93 -56.72
N GLU A 826 26.94 -26.02 -58.04
CA GLU A 826 27.89 -25.17 -58.76
C GLU A 826 27.49 -23.69 -58.60
N GLU A 827 28.37 -22.88 -58.00
CA GLU A 827 28.32 -21.42 -58.09
C GLU A 827 28.47 -21.01 -59.56
N LYS A 828 27.39 -20.56 -60.19
CA LYS A 828 27.48 -19.85 -61.47
C LYS A 828 28.15 -18.49 -61.26
N LYS A 829 29.48 -18.48 -61.29
CA LYS A 829 30.28 -17.27 -61.33
C LYS A 829 29.98 -16.47 -62.60
N ASN A 830 29.90 -15.15 -62.47
CA ASN A 830 29.66 -14.27 -63.61
C ASN A 830 30.97 -14.12 -64.41
N PRO A 831 31.07 -14.65 -65.63
CA PRO A 831 32.33 -14.70 -66.40
C PRO A 831 32.91 -13.31 -66.73
N ILE A 832 32.07 -12.26 -66.71
CA ILE A 832 32.49 -10.88 -66.92
C ILE A 832 33.25 -10.35 -65.70
N GLU A 833 32.86 -10.79 -64.51
CA GLU A 833 33.47 -10.34 -63.26
C GLU A 833 34.86 -10.99 -63.04
N GLU A 834 35.05 -12.23 -63.49
CA GLU A 834 36.37 -12.87 -63.49
C GLU A 834 37.33 -12.20 -64.49
N LYS A 835 36.89 -11.90 -65.72
CA LYS A 835 37.71 -11.17 -66.70
C LYS A 835 38.17 -9.79 -66.21
N ILE A 836 37.35 -9.10 -65.42
CA ILE A 836 37.74 -7.81 -64.82
C ILE A 836 38.73 -8.00 -63.67
N LYS A 837 38.62 -9.09 -62.89
CA LYS A 837 39.55 -9.38 -61.79
C LYS A 837 40.93 -9.83 -62.27
N GLU A 838 41.00 -10.45 -63.45
CA GLU A 838 42.24 -10.95 -64.04
C GLU A 838 43.06 -9.89 -64.78
N ILE A 839 42.50 -8.70 -65.03
CA ILE A 839 43.18 -7.68 -65.83
C ILE A 839 44.06 -6.77 -64.99
N ASN A 840 45.24 -6.44 -65.52
CA ASN A 840 46.15 -5.47 -64.93
C ASN A 840 46.17 -4.17 -65.79
N PRO A 841 45.47 -3.10 -65.38
CA PRO A 841 45.36 -1.88 -66.18
C PRO A 841 46.69 -1.16 -66.44
N LEU A 842 47.72 -1.42 -65.63
CA LEU A 842 49.02 -0.75 -65.73
C LEU A 842 49.92 -1.35 -66.82
N GLU A 843 49.58 -2.53 -67.33
CA GLU A 843 50.36 -3.24 -68.35
C GLU A 843 49.68 -3.24 -69.73
N MET A 844 48.54 -2.56 -69.85
CA MET A 844 47.81 -2.44 -71.12
C MET A 844 48.14 -1.15 -71.83
N THR A 845 48.27 -1.22 -73.15
CA THR A 845 48.29 -0.02 -73.98
C THR A 845 46.89 0.61 -74.06
N PRO A 846 46.77 1.93 -74.29
CA PRO A 846 45.47 2.59 -74.39
C PRO A 846 44.52 1.98 -75.43
N MET A 847 45.06 1.38 -76.50
CA MET A 847 44.27 0.74 -77.56
C MET A 847 43.72 -0.64 -77.14
N GLU A 848 44.47 -1.40 -76.35
CA GLU A 848 44.04 -2.68 -75.78
C GLU A 848 42.97 -2.47 -74.70
N ALA A 849 43.12 -1.44 -73.86
CA ALA A 849 42.12 -1.08 -72.86
C ALA A 849 40.77 -0.70 -73.51
N LEU A 850 40.82 0.06 -74.62
CA LEU A 850 39.62 0.45 -75.36
C LEU A 850 38.96 -0.73 -76.06
N SER A 851 39.76 -1.67 -76.59
CA SER A 851 39.26 -2.89 -77.24
C SER A 851 38.62 -3.85 -76.22
N PHE A 852 39.22 -4.00 -75.04
CA PHE A 852 38.67 -4.80 -73.94
C PHE A 852 37.34 -4.24 -73.42
N LEU A 853 37.25 -2.91 -73.26
CA LEU A 853 36.00 -2.24 -72.90
C LEU A 853 34.89 -2.43 -73.96
N TYR A 854 35.27 -2.45 -75.24
CA TYR A 854 34.34 -2.72 -76.33
C TYR A 854 33.81 -4.16 -76.29
N GLU A 855 34.66 -5.15 -76.02
CA GLU A 855 34.27 -6.55 -75.86
C GLU A 855 33.35 -6.77 -74.64
N LEU A 856 33.70 -6.21 -73.48
CA LEU A 856 32.84 -6.27 -72.29
C LEU A 856 31.45 -5.67 -72.56
N LYS A 857 31.39 -4.54 -73.28
CA LYS A 857 30.12 -3.89 -73.63
C LYS A 857 29.28 -4.73 -74.60
N LYS A 858 29.92 -5.51 -75.47
CA LYS A 858 29.25 -6.44 -76.40
C LYS A 858 28.68 -7.64 -75.63
N GLU A 859 29.47 -8.26 -74.75
CA GLU A 859 29.04 -9.40 -73.93
C GLU A 859 27.90 -9.05 -72.95
N VAL A 860 27.86 -7.80 -72.44
CA VAL A 860 26.75 -7.31 -71.61
C VAL A 860 25.47 -7.07 -72.44
N LYS A 861 25.59 -6.70 -73.72
CA LYS A 861 24.43 -6.51 -74.61
C LYS A 861 23.84 -7.83 -75.08
N ASP A 862 24.65 -8.86 -75.27
CA ASP A 862 24.22 -10.18 -75.74
C ASP A 862 23.57 -11.04 -74.63
N LYS A 863 23.67 -10.62 -73.36
CA LYS A 863 23.04 -11.27 -72.19
C LYS A 863 21.67 -10.70 -71.77
N LYS A 864 21.09 -9.78 -72.56
CA LYS A 864 19.82 -9.11 -72.21
C LYS A 864 18.59 -9.87 -72.68
#